data_AF-A0A2V8QCU2-F1
#
_entry.id   AF-A0A2V8QCU2-F1
#
_cell.length_a   1.000
_cell.length_b   1.000
_cell.length_c   1.000
_cell.angle_alpha   90.00
_cell.angle_beta   90.00
_cell.angle_gamma   90.00
#
_symmetry.space_group_name_H-M   'P 1'
#
loop_
_entity.id
_entity.type
_entity.pdbx_description
1 polymer ?
#
loop_
_entity_poly.entity_id
_entity_poly.type
_entity_poly.pdbx_seq_one_letter_code
_entity_poly.pdbx_strand_id
1 'polypeptide(L)'
;MLLSLDTSPLFGLPGVADVNQAGDYAFLGNGGTAIFVRPSGGSIRRSLQTGDPVPGVPNSRTDLIGSPRLNSTGKLAFIPQLITSNGLSQAAILVDDGGNLQKIITAADIAPGTGGLIYGRNIALGGFNNSGDIAFTAPLTPLGSLAAVPAQTTLFISPNGGPAVRIAGPGDVAPGTGGTLTGIALAQGSYSLNNAGEVIFRAQIVGGSGGFGLFVGSTGGVRKVVANGDPIPGGGTFSFPTSAPSSFFNNAGQVAFTNGTFFIHSVGTGIVKAVATGDGAPVAIGGTLTLTSFANFSDGGVIVFTANVTGGSTSGGLFRFVPGTGVETVAVVNQAAPGAGSATFSAFAAISINQTGRVSFRGTLTGGAIQRGIYQQSASGNPANVALEGQPTTAPGGGSILLVNATFSKTLDDGRTYFGTDIFNGQADYAEYLGSPALVAPLMNTGENLPAGSRLTLRNFSTQTAGDFLAYNAQQAGGKYSVIQQNSVTNALTTVGMAGDIAPGTGGAKFRASGGFYVNSVGSVVFNGLTIGGTQFLASGVFVWTPVGGVAKLVHFGDIDPNSGAPFTSASIGSLGPSPINDSNQVAFRGTVLNKVGIYVGTAGGAIQRIVQNGDPAPGGGTFNTFSSTLGLNQSGQVAFQATTTGGPGQNSGLFVHTPGGGLAKLAVSGDAAPGGGTFFSFPTTFSFNDSGEVAFIATLNGATAGAFVGAGGSPTQLLARDGTASPAGGTFVMTSSSADILINNQHDVVFRSTLTGGGTDSGYFLRRGAAGQLQVVMHQGQPAPGTPGVFTTIQGSLNTFQGEFFALGPTGEVAMTTTFQGVAGPTLGVFRYRTDNLLEKIIARGDVVPDTAGGILLASSQV
;
A
#
# COMPACT_ATOMS: atom_id res chain seq x y z
N MET A 1 -4.81 3.23 30.19
CA MET A 1 -4.72 4.69 30.40
C MET A 1 -3.87 5.30 29.28
N LEU A 2 -4.49 5.75 28.18
CA LEU A 2 -3.83 6.28 26.96
C LEU A 2 -3.95 7.82 26.85
N LEU A 3 -4.29 8.49 27.96
CA LEU A 3 -4.85 9.85 27.97
C LEU A 3 -3.84 10.99 27.73
N SER A 4 -2.55 10.73 27.49
CA SER A 4 -1.56 11.80 27.27
C SER A 4 -0.43 11.42 26.31
N LEU A 5 -0.73 10.71 25.22
CA LEU A 5 0.27 10.48 24.18
C LEU A 5 0.46 11.76 23.35
N ASP A 6 1.67 12.33 23.40
CA ASP A 6 2.03 13.53 22.65
C ASP A 6 2.24 13.20 21.16
N THR A 7 1.12 13.20 20.43
CA THR A 7 1.06 13.04 18.98
C THR A 7 0.75 14.38 18.34
N SER A 8 1.19 14.59 17.10
CA SER A 8 1.02 15.90 16.47
C SER A 8 -0.45 16.26 16.25
N PRO A 9 -0.80 17.53 16.55
CA PRO A 9 -2.12 18.07 16.25
C PRO A 9 -2.23 18.51 14.78
N LEU A 10 -1.22 18.30 13.94
CA LEU A 10 -1.18 18.76 12.55
C LEU A 10 -1.63 17.67 11.57
N PHE A 11 -2.15 18.11 10.42
CA PHE A 11 -2.48 17.19 9.33
C PHE A 11 -1.26 16.39 8.87
N GLY A 12 -1.48 15.09 8.66
CA GLY A 12 -0.57 14.26 7.88
C GLY A 12 -0.77 14.44 6.39
N LEU A 13 0.01 13.72 5.59
CA LEU A 13 -0.16 13.73 4.15
C LEU A 13 -1.54 13.21 3.77
N PRO A 14 -2.30 13.93 2.93
CA PRO A 14 -3.58 13.44 2.46
C PRO A 14 -3.39 12.20 1.57
N GLY A 15 -4.34 11.28 1.65
CA GLY A 15 -4.30 10.05 0.85
C GLY A 15 -4.91 10.24 -0.54
N VAL A 16 -6.22 10.48 -0.58
CA VAL A 16 -7.00 10.74 -1.80
C VAL A 16 -7.86 11.96 -1.56
N ALA A 17 -8.01 12.79 -2.57
CA ALA A 17 -8.83 13.97 -2.53
C ALA A 17 -9.65 14.17 -3.80
N ASP A 18 -10.67 15.02 -3.71
CA ASP A 18 -11.49 15.48 -4.82
C ASP A 18 -11.79 16.96 -4.66
N VAL A 19 -11.97 17.65 -5.79
CA VAL A 19 -12.32 19.07 -5.85
C VAL A 19 -13.41 19.25 -6.91
N ASN A 20 -14.49 19.94 -6.57
CA ASN A 20 -15.56 20.21 -7.54
C ASN A 20 -15.33 21.54 -8.28
N GLN A 21 -16.21 21.88 -9.22
CA GLN A 21 -16.11 23.12 -9.99
C GLN A 21 -16.27 24.39 -9.14
N ALA A 22 -16.99 24.33 -8.02
CA ALA A 22 -17.13 25.45 -7.10
C ALA A 22 -15.83 25.71 -6.29
N GLY A 23 -14.91 24.74 -6.26
CA GLY A 23 -13.71 24.77 -5.43
C GLY A 23 -13.95 24.22 -4.02
N ASP A 24 -15.07 23.52 -3.78
CA ASP A 24 -15.17 22.66 -2.60
C ASP A 24 -14.17 21.54 -2.72
N TYR A 25 -13.52 21.22 -1.61
CA TYR A 25 -12.42 20.28 -1.55
C TYR A 25 -12.68 19.25 -0.45
N ALA A 26 -12.48 17.98 -0.75
CA ALA A 26 -12.61 16.90 0.21
C ALA A 26 -11.40 15.98 0.13
N PHE A 27 -10.94 15.49 1.27
CA PHE A 27 -9.74 14.67 1.32
C PHE A 27 -9.77 13.68 2.48
N LEU A 28 -9.11 12.54 2.25
CA LEU A 28 -8.77 11.60 3.30
C LEU A 28 -7.53 12.11 4.01
N GLY A 29 -7.61 12.26 5.33
CA GLY A 29 -6.42 12.41 6.13
C GLY A 29 -5.54 11.15 6.07
N ASN A 30 -4.33 11.28 6.58
CA ASN A 30 -3.31 10.24 6.53
C ASN A 30 -3.81 8.86 7.00
N GLY A 31 -3.49 7.83 6.22
CA GLY A 31 -3.92 6.44 6.45
C GLY A 31 -5.41 6.17 6.26
N GLY A 32 -6.21 7.12 5.77
CA GLY A 32 -7.66 6.95 5.62
C GLY A 32 -8.40 6.87 6.95
N THR A 33 -7.83 7.45 8.01
CA THR A 33 -8.37 7.40 9.38
C THR A 33 -9.39 8.51 9.67
N ALA A 34 -9.48 9.51 8.80
CA ALA A 34 -10.50 10.54 8.82
C ALA A 34 -10.75 11.09 7.42
N ILE A 35 -11.94 11.62 7.19
CA ILE A 35 -12.31 12.34 5.97
C ILE A 35 -12.73 13.76 6.32
N PHE A 36 -12.25 14.72 5.54
CA PHE A 36 -12.41 16.15 5.76
C PHE A 36 -13.00 16.82 4.54
N VAL A 37 -13.72 17.91 4.76
CA VAL A 37 -14.30 18.75 3.72
C VAL A 37 -13.97 20.20 4.01
N ARG A 38 -13.55 20.93 2.99
CA ARG A 38 -13.41 22.38 2.96
C ARG A 38 -14.38 22.93 1.92
N PRO A 39 -15.51 23.53 2.34
CA PRO A 39 -16.32 24.33 1.43
C PRO A 39 -15.48 25.44 0.80
N SER A 40 -15.79 25.82 -0.44
CA SER A 40 -15.11 26.92 -1.13
C SER A 40 -15.14 28.19 -0.29
N GLY A 41 -13.97 28.78 -0.02
CA GLY A 41 -13.82 29.94 0.87
C GLY A 41 -14.03 29.68 2.37
N GLY A 42 -14.40 28.46 2.76
CA GLY A 42 -14.61 28.05 4.14
C GLY A 42 -13.39 27.41 4.82
N SER A 43 -13.59 26.98 6.06
CA SER A 43 -12.62 26.23 6.86
C SER A 43 -12.80 24.72 6.69
N ILE A 44 -11.72 23.97 6.92
CA ILE A 44 -11.77 22.51 6.93
C ILE A 44 -12.61 22.02 8.12
N ARG A 45 -13.55 21.12 7.87
CA ARG A 45 -14.30 20.38 8.88
C ARG A 45 -14.07 18.87 8.73
N ARG A 46 -14.13 18.13 9.84
CA ARG A 46 -14.13 16.66 9.83
C ARG A 46 -15.55 16.16 9.56
N SER A 47 -15.69 15.21 8.66
CA SER A 47 -16.98 14.57 8.36
C SER A 47 -17.13 13.23 9.09
N LEU A 48 -16.10 12.37 9.07
CA LEU A 48 -16.05 11.10 9.82
C LEU A 48 -14.61 10.74 10.20
N GLN A 49 -14.40 10.01 11.30
CA GLN A 49 -13.11 9.39 11.66
C GLN A 49 -13.25 7.96 12.17
N THR A 50 -12.12 7.24 12.23
CA THR A 50 -11.98 5.96 12.91
C THR A 50 -12.54 6.03 14.34
N GLY A 51 -13.30 5.00 14.70
CA GLY A 51 -13.99 4.89 15.97
C GLY A 51 -15.32 5.63 16.05
N ASP A 52 -15.71 6.44 15.07
CA ASP A 52 -17.05 7.02 15.05
C ASP A 52 -18.11 5.95 14.71
N PRO A 53 -19.32 6.02 15.30
CA PRO A 53 -20.40 5.12 14.91
C PRO A 53 -20.84 5.40 13.48
N VAL A 54 -21.19 4.34 12.73
CA VAL A 54 -21.73 4.51 11.37
C VAL A 54 -23.23 4.74 11.44
N PRO A 55 -23.76 5.83 10.85
CA PRO A 55 -25.19 6.10 10.82
C PRO A 55 -26.00 4.94 10.25
N GLY A 56 -27.10 4.59 10.91
CA GLY A 56 -27.99 3.50 10.48
C GLY A 56 -27.42 2.08 10.66
N VAL A 57 -26.30 1.91 11.37
CA VAL A 57 -25.74 0.61 11.75
C VAL A 57 -25.47 0.57 13.26
N PRO A 58 -26.39 0.00 14.07
CA PRO A 58 -26.27 -0.03 15.53
C PRO A 58 -24.97 -0.70 16.01
N ASN A 59 -24.37 -0.15 17.08
CA ASN A 59 -23.16 -0.69 17.72
C ASN A 59 -21.96 -0.91 16.80
N SER A 60 -21.89 -0.17 15.69
CA SER A 60 -20.74 -0.19 14.77
C SER A 60 -19.68 0.82 15.16
N ARG A 61 -18.46 0.62 14.64
CA ARG A 61 -17.35 1.57 14.69
C ARG A 61 -16.68 1.64 13.34
N THR A 62 -16.44 2.85 12.86
CA THR A 62 -15.66 3.11 11.64
C THR A 62 -14.22 2.65 11.84
N ASP A 63 -13.64 1.96 10.87
CA ASP A 63 -12.23 1.54 10.85
C ASP A 63 -11.44 2.43 9.87
N LEU A 64 -11.69 2.26 8.56
CA LEU A 64 -11.07 3.03 7.49
C LEU A 64 -12.10 3.76 6.66
N ILE A 65 -11.67 4.84 6.00
CA ILE A 65 -12.50 5.63 5.11
C ILE A 65 -11.78 5.77 3.75
N GLY A 66 -12.54 5.61 2.67
CA GLY A 66 -12.03 5.60 1.31
C GLY A 66 -12.94 6.29 0.32
N SER A 67 -12.40 6.55 -0.88
CA SER A 67 -13.14 6.99 -2.07
C SER A 67 -13.99 8.26 -1.89
N PRO A 68 -13.42 9.40 -1.48
CA PRO A 68 -14.16 10.66 -1.42
C PRO A 68 -14.58 11.12 -2.82
N ARG A 69 -15.84 11.52 -3.00
CA ARG A 69 -16.37 12.11 -4.24
C ARG A 69 -17.29 13.28 -3.95
N LEU A 70 -16.97 14.43 -4.53
CA LEU A 70 -17.81 15.62 -4.43
C LEU A 70 -18.72 15.75 -5.66
N ASN A 71 -19.95 16.18 -5.44
CA ASN A 71 -20.79 16.71 -6.51
C ASN A 71 -20.68 18.25 -6.59
N SER A 72 -21.31 18.85 -7.60
CA SER A 72 -21.34 20.31 -7.78
C SER A 72 -22.03 21.10 -6.67
N THR A 73 -22.86 20.46 -5.83
CA THR A 73 -23.54 21.12 -4.71
C THR A 73 -22.75 21.04 -3.40
N GLY A 74 -21.54 20.46 -3.41
CA GLY A 74 -20.69 20.31 -2.23
C GLY A 74 -21.04 19.13 -1.32
N LYS A 75 -21.96 18.24 -1.74
CA LYS A 75 -22.22 16.97 -1.05
C LYS A 75 -21.07 16.01 -1.31
N LEU A 76 -20.75 15.18 -0.31
CA LEU A 76 -19.62 14.26 -0.36
C LEU A 76 -20.11 12.82 -0.19
N ALA A 77 -19.89 11.97 -1.20
CA ALA A 77 -20.06 10.52 -1.09
C ALA A 77 -18.73 9.84 -0.76
N PHE A 78 -18.75 8.81 0.09
CA PHE A 78 -17.55 8.05 0.46
C PHE A 78 -17.90 6.67 1.05
N ILE A 79 -16.87 5.82 1.21
CA ILE A 79 -17.01 4.46 1.74
C ILE A 79 -16.26 4.34 3.07
N PRO A 80 -16.96 4.23 4.21
CA PRO A 80 -16.35 3.70 5.43
C PRO A 80 -16.36 2.17 5.43
N GLN A 81 -15.23 1.59 5.81
CA GLN A 81 -15.15 0.26 6.41
C GLN A 81 -15.52 0.38 7.88
N LEU A 82 -16.25 -0.61 8.40
CA LEU A 82 -16.72 -0.62 9.77
C LEU A 82 -16.61 -2.00 10.40
N ILE A 83 -16.52 -2.02 11.72
CA ILE A 83 -16.56 -3.22 12.54
C ILE A 83 -17.88 -3.20 13.31
N THR A 84 -18.62 -4.29 13.24
CA THR A 84 -19.89 -4.48 13.97
C THR A 84 -19.66 -5.21 15.30
N SER A 85 -20.66 -5.25 16.18
CA SER A 85 -20.53 -5.78 17.55
C SER A 85 -20.16 -7.27 17.63
N ASN A 86 -20.37 -8.04 16.55
CA ASN A 86 -19.92 -9.44 16.45
C ASN A 86 -18.49 -9.58 15.87
N GLY A 87 -17.78 -8.46 15.68
CA GLY A 87 -16.41 -8.42 15.15
C GLY A 87 -16.32 -8.60 13.63
N LEU A 88 -17.46 -8.64 12.92
CA LEU A 88 -17.46 -8.73 11.46
C LEU A 88 -17.17 -7.37 10.84
N SER A 89 -16.25 -7.36 9.87
CA SER A 89 -15.97 -6.18 9.07
C SER A 89 -16.95 -6.07 7.91
N GLN A 90 -17.51 -4.88 7.75
CA GLN A 90 -18.48 -4.51 6.73
C GLN A 90 -18.06 -3.20 6.05
N ALA A 91 -18.79 -2.81 5.01
CA ALA A 91 -18.65 -1.51 4.36
C ALA A 91 -20.02 -0.85 4.23
N ALA A 92 -20.03 0.47 4.07
CA ALA A 92 -21.22 1.23 3.73
C ALA A 92 -20.89 2.26 2.64
N ILE A 93 -21.92 2.84 2.03
CA ILE A 93 -21.81 4.09 1.29
C ILE A 93 -22.55 5.16 2.10
N LEU A 94 -21.85 6.23 2.44
CA LEU A 94 -22.42 7.39 3.12
C LEU A 94 -22.37 8.61 2.22
N VAL A 95 -23.31 9.53 2.42
CA VAL A 95 -23.28 10.89 1.88
C VAL A 95 -23.28 11.88 3.04
N ASP A 96 -22.30 12.79 3.05
CA ASP A 96 -22.29 13.97 3.91
C ASP A 96 -22.90 15.16 3.17
N ASP A 97 -24.00 15.68 3.71
CA ASP A 97 -24.65 16.91 3.30
C ASP A 97 -24.48 17.98 4.38
N GLY A 98 -23.38 18.74 4.32
CA GLY A 98 -23.13 19.86 5.24
C GLY A 98 -22.97 19.46 6.73
N GLY A 99 -22.54 18.24 7.02
CA GLY A 99 -22.44 17.64 8.35
C GLY A 99 -23.54 16.62 8.65
N ASN A 100 -24.58 16.53 7.82
CA ASN A 100 -25.62 15.52 7.96
C ASN A 100 -25.23 14.23 7.21
N LEU A 101 -24.73 13.25 7.95
CA LEU A 101 -24.35 11.95 7.40
C LEU A 101 -25.56 11.04 7.15
N GLN A 102 -25.75 10.66 5.90
CA GLN A 102 -26.84 9.79 5.44
C GLN A 102 -26.30 8.44 4.96
N LYS A 103 -26.93 7.36 5.42
CA LYS A 103 -26.66 6.01 4.94
C LYS A 103 -27.36 5.77 3.62
N ILE A 104 -26.60 5.39 2.58
CA ILE A 104 -27.15 4.98 1.29
C ILE A 104 -27.35 3.47 1.26
N ILE A 105 -26.29 2.71 1.50
CA ILE A 105 -26.33 1.25 1.63
C ILE A 105 -25.31 0.74 2.66
N THR A 106 -25.49 -0.49 3.12
CA THR A 106 -24.50 -1.30 3.83
C THR A 106 -24.27 -2.63 3.14
N ALA A 107 -23.11 -3.24 3.37
CA ALA A 107 -22.76 -4.58 2.92
C ALA A 107 -23.79 -5.66 3.29
N ALA A 108 -24.56 -5.44 4.36
CA ALA A 108 -25.57 -6.37 4.86
C ALA A 108 -26.98 -6.10 4.28
N ASP A 109 -27.19 -5.02 3.53
CA ASP A 109 -28.47 -4.75 2.89
C ASP A 109 -28.71 -5.76 1.75
N ILE A 110 -29.97 -6.14 1.55
CA ILE A 110 -30.37 -7.02 0.45
C ILE A 110 -30.15 -6.30 -0.87
N ALA A 111 -29.34 -6.89 -1.75
CA ALA A 111 -29.04 -6.37 -3.06
C ALA A 111 -30.27 -6.55 -3.98
N PRO A 112 -30.78 -5.49 -4.61
CA PRO A 112 -31.98 -5.53 -5.43
C PRO A 112 -31.76 -6.39 -6.68
N GLY A 113 -32.79 -7.15 -7.07
CA GLY A 113 -32.76 -7.98 -8.29
C GLY A 113 -31.79 -9.17 -8.24
N THR A 114 -31.43 -9.66 -7.05
CA THR A 114 -30.44 -10.75 -6.87
C THR A 114 -31.02 -12.04 -6.27
N GLY A 115 -32.35 -12.11 -6.07
CA GLY A 115 -32.98 -13.27 -5.43
C GLY A 115 -32.70 -13.39 -3.93
N GLY A 116 -32.34 -12.29 -3.24
CA GLY A 116 -32.17 -12.24 -1.78
C GLY A 116 -30.72 -12.25 -1.29
N LEU A 117 -29.73 -12.11 -2.19
CA LEU A 117 -28.33 -11.95 -1.82
C LEU A 117 -28.07 -10.55 -1.23
N ILE A 118 -27.02 -10.40 -0.43
CA ILE A 118 -26.55 -9.11 0.11
C ILE A 118 -25.35 -8.58 -0.67
N TYR A 119 -25.01 -7.29 -0.53
CA TYR A 119 -23.93 -6.62 -1.26
C TYR A 119 -22.51 -7.09 -0.92
N GLY A 120 -22.27 -7.70 0.25
CA GLY A 120 -20.94 -8.10 0.69
C GLY A 120 -20.01 -6.93 1.03
N ARG A 121 -18.85 -7.22 1.64
CA ARG A 121 -17.96 -6.20 2.23
C ARG A 121 -17.21 -5.34 1.20
N ASN A 122 -16.76 -5.91 0.08
CA ASN A 122 -15.84 -5.23 -0.84
C ASN A 122 -16.57 -4.33 -1.84
N ILE A 123 -17.30 -3.34 -1.32
CA ILE A 123 -17.99 -2.31 -2.13
C ILE A 123 -16.96 -1.36 -2.72
N ALA A 124 -17.08 -1.04 -4.00
CA ALA A 124 -16.26 -0.03 -4.67
C ALA A 124 -17.13 1.08 -5.26
N LEU A 125 -16.79 2.34 -4.95
CA LEU A 125 -17.51 3.51 -5.44
C LEU A 125 -17.14 3.77 -6.91
N GLY A 126 -18.16 3.81 -7.76
CA GLY A 126 -18.09 4.12 -9.20
C GLY A 126 -18.26 5.59 -9.53
N GLY A 127 -18.82 6.37 -8.62
CA GLY A 127 -18.86 7.83 -8.67
C GLY A 127 -20.07 8.42 -7.98
N PHE A 128 -20.12 9.75 -7.96
CA PHE A 128 -21.21 10.55 -7.42
C PHE A 128 -21.44 11.74 -8.35
N ASN A 129 -22.60 11.80 -8.99
CA ASN A 129 -22.86 12.79 -10.02
C ASN A 129 -23.57 14.04 -9.47
N ASN A 130 -23.76 15.04 -10.33
CA ASN A 130 -24.39 16.30 -9.94
C ASN A 130 -25.88 16.18 -9.58
N SER A 131 -26.57 15.15 -10.06
CA SER A 131 -27.97 14.84 -9.69
C SER A 131 -28.07 14.17 -8.32
N GLY A 132 -26.96 13.67 -7.78
CA GLY A 132 -26.89 12.93 -6.52
C GLY A 132 -26.97 11.41 -6.69
N ASP A 133 -26.86 10.90 -7.90
CA ASP A 133 -26.82 9.46 -8.15
C ASP A 133 -25.44 8.89 -7.80
N ILE A 134 -25.43 7.66 -7.31
CA ILE A 134 -24.22 6.95 -6.90
C ILE A 134 -24.11 5.64 -7.66
N ALA A 135 -23.04 5.46 -8.43
CA ALA A 135 -22.71 4.16 -9.02
C ALA A 135 -21.75 3.42 -8.09
N PHE A 136 -21.89 2.10 -8.00
CA PHE A 136 -20.98 1.26 -7.23
C PHE A 136 -21.01 -0.19 -7.70
N THR A 137 -19.95 -0.94 -7.41
CA THR A 137 -19.92 -2.40 -7.58
C THR A 137 -19.81 -3.09 -6.23
N ALA A 138 -20.43 -4.26 -6.10
CA ALA A 138 -20.35 -5.05 -4.88
C ALA A 138 -20.37 -6.56 -5.18
N PRO A 139 -19.59 -7.40 -4.47
CA PRO A 139 -19.64 -8.85 -4.60
C PRO A 139 -20.83 -9.44 -3.84
N LEU A 140 -21.66 -10.23 -4.50
CA LEU A 140 -22.86 -10.75 -3.84
C LEU A 140 -22.54 -11.95 -2.93
N THR A 141 -23.13 -11.97 -1.73
CA THR A 141 -22.99 -13.10 -0.79
C THR A 141 -24.35 -13.58 -0.25
N PRO A 142 -24.48 -14.87 0.14
CA PRO A 142 -25.67 -15.36 0.81
C PRO A 142 -25.91 -14.65 2.14
N LEU A 143 -27.18 -14.47 2.49
CA LEU A 143 -27.55 -13.92 3.78
C LEU A 143 -26.95 -14.76 4.93
N GLY A 144 -26.31 -14.09 5.89
CA GLY A 144 -25.62 -14.77 7.01
C GLY A 144 -24.21 -15.25 6.70
N SER A 145 -23.74 -15.15 5.45
CA SER A 145 -22.34 -15.40 5.07
C SER A 145 -21.67 -14.12 4.58
N LEU A 146 -20.54 -13.76 5.19
CA LEU A 146 -19.65 -12.72 4.67
C LEU A 146 -18.45 -13.31 3.90
N ALA A 147 -18.38 -14.64 3.78
CA ALA A 147 -17.43 -15.28 2.87
C ALA A 147 -17.90 -15.01 1.44
N ALA A 148 -17.05 -14.33 0.65
CA ALA A 148 -17.34 -14.04 -0.74
C ALA A 148 -17.67 -15.35 -1.48
N VAL A 149 -18.79 -15.37 -2.20
CA VAL A 149 -18.94 -16.32 -3.31
C VAL A 149 -17.84 -15.97 -4.32
N PRO A 150 -17.10 -16.94 -4.89
CA PRO A 150 -15.96 -16.63 -5.74
C PRO A 150 -16.29 -15.60 -6.84
N ALA A 151 -15.66 -14.41 -6.70
CA ALA A 151 -15.36 -13.39 -7.71
C ALA A 151 -16.49 -12.88 -8.63
N GLN A 152 -17.75 -12.82 -8.18
CA GLN A 152 -18.84 -12.25 -8.98
C GLN A 152 -19.34 -10.90 -8.43
N THR A 153 -18.80 -9.82 -8.99
CA THR A 153 -19.19 -8.42 -8.73
C THR A 153 -20.38 -8.02 -9.60
N THR A 154 -21.34 -7.34 -8.99
CA THR A 154 -22.50 -6.76 -9.69
C THR A 154 -22.43 -5.24 -9.61
N LEU A 155 -22.84 -4.57 -10.70
CA LEU A 155 -22.89 -3.13 -10.84
C LEU A 155 -24.28 -2.61 -10.49
N PHE A 156 -24.32 -1.54 -9.69
CA PHE A 156 -25.53 -0.88 -9.22
C PHE A 156 -25.43 0.64 -9.43
N ILE A 157 -26.60 1.27 -9.57
CA ILE A 157 -26.78 2.72 -9.41
C ILE A 157 -27.83 2.95 -8.33
N SER A 158 -27.53 3.80 -7.35
CA SER A 158 -28.50 4.36 -6.41
C SER A 158 -28.90 5.75 -6.90
N PRO A 159 -30.10 5.92 -7.48
CA PRO A 159 -30.60 7.25 -7.81
C PRO A 159 -30.76 8.10 -6.56
N ASN A 160 -30.61 9.42 -6.69
CA ASN A 160 -30.76 10.32 -5.56
C ASN A 160 -32.15 10.17 -4.89
N GLY A 161 -32.17 9.91 -3.58
CA GLY A 161 -33.39 9.70 -2.81
C GLY A 161 -34.17 8.42 -3.11
N GLY A 162 -33.67 7.55 -4.00
CA GLY A 162 -34.30 6.29 -4.38
C GLY A 162 -33.49 5.06 -3.94
N PRO A 163 -34.10 3.85 -4.01
CA PRO A 163 -33.38 2.62 -3.74
C PRO A 163 -32.38 2.32 -4.87
N ALA A 164 -31.33 1.56 -4.55
CA ALA A 164 -30.41 1.05 -5.54
C ALA A 164 -31.10 0.19 -6.61
N VAL A 165 -30.52 0.19 -7.81
CA VAL A 165 -30.97 -0.54 -9.00
C VAL A 165 -29.81 -1.37 -9.54
N ARG A 166 -30.06 -2.67 -9.80
CA ARG A 166 -29.09 -3.56 -10.44
C ARG A 166 -28.97 -3.21 -11.92
N ILE A 167 -27.74 -2.96 -12.38
CA ILE A 167 -27.46 -2.55 -13.77
C ILE A 167 -26.92 -3.70 -14.59
N ALA A 168 -25.88 -4.38 -14.10
CA ALA A 168 -25.24 -5.51 -14.78
C ALA A 168 -24.60 -6.45 -13.76
N GLY A 169 -24.82 -7.75 -13.92
CA GLY A 169 -24.19 -8.80 -13.12
C GLY A 169 -23.70 -9.96 -13.99
N PRO A 170 -22.93 -10.89 -13.41
CA PRO A 170 -22.47 -12.05 -14.17
C PRO A 170 -23.61 -12.93 -14.65
N GLY A 171 -23.46 -13.51 -15.83
CA GLY A 171 -24.50 -14.27 -16.54
C GLY A 171 -25.47 -13.41 -17.34
N ASP A 172 -25.50 -12.09 -17.15
CA ASP A 172 -26.29 -11.19 -18.01
C ASP A 172 -25.76 -11.23 -19.45
N VAL A 173 -26.65 -10.98 -20.41
CA VAL A 173 -26.28 -10.91 -21.83
C VAL A 173 -25.24 -9.82 -22.04
N ALA A 174 -24.14 -10.16 -22.72
CA ALA A 174 -23.17 -9.17 -23.19
C ALA A 174 -23.66 -8.64 -24.56
N PRO A 175 -24.11 -7.37 -24.66
CA PRO A 175 -24.82 -6.91 -25.85
C PRO A 175 -23.95 -7.00 -27.12
N GLY A 176 -24.48 -7.63 -28.17
CA GLY A 176 -23.81 -7.71 -29.46
C GLY A 176 -22.53 -8.57 -29.50
N THR A 177 -22.36 -9.52 -28.57
CA THR A 177 -21.20 -10.44 -28.55
C THR A 177 -21.58 -11.92 -28.70
N GLY A 178 -22.86 -12.25 -28.49
CA GLY A 178 -23.34 -13.65 -28.44
C GLY A 178 -22.94 -14.42 -27.17
N GLY A 179 -22.36 -13.75 -26.16
CA GLY A 179 -21.95 -14.32 -24.88
C GLY A 179 -22.60 -13.63 -23.67
N THR A 180 -22.09 -13.95 -22.49
CA THR A 180 -22.55 -13.38 -21.21
C THR A 180 -21.43 -12.64 -20.48
N LEU A 181 -21.79 -11.69 -19.62
CA LEU A 181 -20.85 -10.92 -18.80
C LEU A 181 -20.32 -11.77 -17.63
N THR A 182 -19.06 -11.56 -17.26
CA THR A 182 -18.46 -11.96 -15.98
C THR A 182 -17.31 -11.01 -15.63
N GLY A 183 -16.77 -11.07 -14.41
CA GLY A 183 -15.62 -10.26 -14.01
C GLY A 183 -15.83 -8.75 -14.19
N ILE A 184 -17.02 -8.25 -13.80
CA ILE A 184 -17.42 -6.85 -13.99
C ILE A 184 -16.58 -5.94 -13.10
N ALA A 185 -16.01 -4.88 -13.67
CA ALA A 185 -15.27 -3.87 -12.93
C ALA A 185 -15.50 -2.47 -13.49
N LEU A 186 -15.48 -1.47 -12.60
CA LEU A 186 -15.52 -0.05 -12.96
C LEU A 186 -14.32 0.29 -13.85
N ALA A 187 -14.54 0.90 -15.02
CA ALA A 187 -13.46 1.14 -15.98
C ALA A 187 -12.52 2.27 -15.54
N GLN A 188 -13.02 3.22 -14.73
CA GLN A 188 -12.28 4.38 -14.24
C GLN A 188 -12.37 4.55 -12.71
N GLY A 189 -12.58 3.45 -11.97
CA GLY A 189 -12.79 3.49 -10.52
C GLY A 189 -13.93 4.45 -10.16
N SER A 190 -13.70 5.36 -9.22
CA SER A 190 -14.71 6.33 -8.76
C SER A 190 -15.06 7.44 -9.76
N TYR A 191 -14.41 7.49 -10.92
CA TYR A 191 -14.69 8.42 -12.02
C TYR A 191 -15.56 7.79 -13.12
N SER A 192 -16.13 6.59 -12.89
CA SER A 192 -16.83 5.84 -13.94
C SER A 192 -18.26 6.34 -14.21
N LEU A 193 -18.88 7.07 -13.28
CA LEU A 193 -20.21 7.66 -13.42
C LEU A 193 -20.12 9.08 -14.02
N ASN A 194 -20.92 9.34 -15.05
CA ASN A 194 -21.07 10.69 -15.61
C ASN A 194 -22.32 11.42 -15.07
N ASN A 195 -22.46 12.70 -15.46
CA ASN A 195 -23.60 13.53 -15.07
C ASN A 195 -24.94 13.18 -15.75
N ALA A 196 -24.93 12.29 -16.74
CA ALA A 196 -26.14 11.77 -17.37
C ALA A 196 -26.69 10.52 -16.64
N GLY A 197 -26.04 10.06 -15.57
CA GLY A 197 -26.44 8.84 -14.85
C GLY A 197 -26.02 7.55 -15.57
N GLU A 198 -25.03 7.63 -16.46
CA GLU A 198 -24.41 6.49 -17.11
C GLU A 198 -23.10 6.11 -16.42
N VAL A 199 -22.79 4.82 -16.35
CA VAL A 199 -21.56 4.28 -15.77
C VAL A 199 -20.78 3.44 -16.78
N ILE A 200 -19.51 3.77 -17.00
CA ILE A 200 -18.61 2.96 -17.82
C ILE A 200 -18.03 1.78 -17.01
N PHE A 201 -18.07 0.58 -17.58
CA PHE A 201 -17.50 -0.60 -16.96
C PHE A 201 -16.85 -1.53 -17.99
N ARG A 202 -15.96 -2.39 -17.50
CA ARG A 202 -15.36 -3.47 -18.26
C ARG A 202 -15.86 -4.81 -17.74
N ALA A 203 -15.91 -5.80 -18.62
CA ALA A 203 -16.27 -7.16 -18.26
C ALA A 203 -15.53 -8.16 -19.15
N GLN A 204 -15.29 -9.35 -18.61
CA GLN A 204 -14.97 -10.53 -19.40
C GLN A 204 -16.25 -11.06 -20.04
N ILE A 205 -16.12 -11.62 -21.23
CA ILE A 205 -17.20 -12.21 -22.02
C ILE A 205 -16.99 -13.73 -22.05
N VAL A 206 -18.01 -14.48 -21.64
CA VAL A 206 -18.03 -15.95 -21.66
C VAL A 206 -18.95 -16.43 -22.77
N GLY A 207 -18.44 -17.34 -23.62
CA GLY A 207 -19.13 -17.73 -24.85
C GLY A 207 -19.11 -16.61 -25.90
N GLY A 208 -19.71 -16.87 -27.07
CA GLY A 208 -19.74 -15.90 -28.17
C GLY A 208 -18.34 -15.45 -28.59
N SER A 209 -18.12 -14.13 -28.65
CA SER A 209 -16.83 -13.52 -29.01
C SER A 209 -15.68 -13.79 -28.04
N GLY A 210 -15.96 -14.24 -26.81
CA GLY A 210 -14.97 -14.40 -25.74
C GLY A 210 -14.21 -13.10 -25.40
N GLY A 211 -13.13 -13.22 -24.63
CA GLY A 211 -12.24 -12.10 -24.29
C GLY A 211 -12.90 -11.06 -23.36
N PHE A 212 -12.60 -9.78 -23.60
CA PHE A 212 -13.09 -8.64 -22.79
C PHE A 212 -13.76 -7.57 -23.65
N GLY A 213 -14.57 -6.74 -23.00
CA GLY A 213 -15.19 -5.57 -23.62
C GLY A 213 -15.39 -4.39 -22.66
N LEU A 214 -15.67 -3.22 -23.26
CA LEU A 214 -16.14 -2.01 -22.60
C LEU A 214 -17.63 -1.82 -22.86
N PHE A 215 -18.34 -1.44 -21.81
CA PHE A 215 -19.78 -1.26 -21.80
C PHE A 215 -20.14 0.00 -21.02
N VAL A 216 -21.30 0.57 -21.34
CA VAL A 216 -21.90 1.65 -20.56
C VAL A 216 -23.27 1.19 -20.09
N GLY A 217 -23.53 1.31 -18.80
CA GLY A 217 -24.80 0.97 -18.17
C GLY A 217 -25.51 2.21 -17.64
N SER A 218 -26.82 2.17 -17.60
CA SER A 218 -27.68 3.12 -16.86
C SER A 218 -28.89 2.37 -16.32
N THR A 219 -29.77 3.05 -15.60
CA THR A 219 -31.07 2.48 -15.20
C THR A 219 -31.96 2.09 -16.39
N GLY A 220 -31.63 2.57 -17.60
CA GLY A 220 -32.31 2.20 -18.86
C GLY A 220 -31.73 0.96 -19.56
N GLY A 221 -30.62 0.39 -19.08
CA GLY A 221 -30.01 -0.81 -19.65
C GLY A 221 -28.51 -0.67 -19.94
N VAL A 222 -27.96 -1.65 -20.67
CA VAL A 222 -26.53 -1.74 -20.98
C VAL A 222 -26.30 -1.68 -22.49
N ARG A 223 -25.34 -0.84 -22.92
CA ARG A 223 -24.86 -0.77 -24.30
C ARG A 223 -23.39 -1.19 -24.41
N LYS A 224 -23.05 -1.86 -25.50
CA LYS A 224 -21.65 -2.16 -25.87
C LYS A 224 -20.98 -0.90 -26.42
N VAL A 225 -19.73 -0.67 -26.00
CA VAL A 225 -18.83 0.34 -26.59
C VAL A 225 -17.93 -0.34 -27.61
N VAL A 226 -17.21 -1.37 -27.17
CA VAL A 226 -16.32 -2.19 -27.99
C VAL A 226 -16.05 -3.52 -27.27
N ALA A 227 -15.96 -4.62 -28.01
CA ALA A 227 -15.61 -5.94 -27.49
C ALA A 227 -14.53 -6.63 -28.34
N ASN A 228 -13.93 -7.68 -27.78
CA ASN A 228 -13.05 -8.58 -28.52
C ASN A 228 -13.74 -9.09 -29.80
N GLY A 229 -13.04 -9.03 -30.93
CA GLY A 229 -13.54 -9.43 -32.23
C GLY A 229 -14.36 -8.37 -32.97
N ASP A 230 -14.67 -7.22 -32.36
CA ASP A 230 -15.37 -6.13 -33.07
C ASP A 230 -14.50 -5.57 -34.21
N PRO A 231 -15.10 -5.15 -35.34
CA PRO A 231 -14.35 -4.61 -36.47
C PRO A 231 -13.68 -3.27 -36.13
N ILE A 232 -12.45 -3.08 -36.60
CA ILE A 232 -11.74 -1.80 -36.50
C ILE A 232 -12.09 -0.94 -37.72
N PRO A 233 -12.43 0.36 -37.55
CA PRO A 233 -12.55 1.27 -38.68
C PRO A 233 -11.26 1.30 -39.51
N GLY A 234 -11.35 0.94 -40.80
CA GLY A 234 -10.20 0.85 -41.69
C GLY A 234 -9.64 -0.58 -41.90
N GLY A 235 -10.18 -1.58 -41.20
CA GLY A 235 -9.88 -3.01 -41.43
C GLY A 235 -9.28 -3.72 -40.21
N GLY A 236 -9.48 -5.05 -40.15
CA GLY A 236 -9.10 -5.88 -39.02
C GLY A 236 -10.13 -5.90 -37.87
N THR A 237 -9.76 -6.50 -36.75
CA THR A 237 -10.63 -6.66 -35.57
C THR A 237 -9.89 -6.31 -34.28
N PHE A 238 -10.60 -5.75 -33.31
CA PHE A 238 -10.08 -5.52 -31.97
C PHE A 238 -9.77 -6.87 -31.29
N SER A 239 -8.64 -6.94 -30.57
CA SER A 239 -8.20 -8.14 -29.85
C SER A 239 -7.97 -7.81 -28.37
N PHE A 240 -8.83 -8.35 -27.51
CA PHE A 240 -8.85 -8.14 -26.06
C PHE A 240 -8.95 -9.47 -25.31
N PRO A 241 -7.98 -10.39 -25.44
CA PRO A 241 -8.09 -11.74 -24.88
C PRO A 241 -7.96 -11.75 -23.35
N THR A 242 -7.23 -10.81 -22.77
CA THR A 242 -6.84 -10.83 -21.34
C THR A 242 -7.29 -9.61 -20.55
N SER A 243 -7.63 -8.50 -21.21
CA SER A 243 -8.14 -7.29 -20.57
C SER A 243 -8.85 -6.36 -21.55
N ALA A 244 -9.80 -5.56 -21.05
CA ALA A 244 -10.44 -4.50 -21.81
C ALA A 244 -9.48 -3.31 -22.02
N PRO A 245 -9.63 -2.53 -23.11
CA PRO A 245 -8.75 -1.39 -23.40
C PRO A 245 -8.89 -0.27 -22.36
N SER A 246 -7.82 0.50 -22.16
CA SER A 246 -7.85 1.75 -21.40
C SER A 246 -8.85 2.72 -22.04
N SER A 247 -9.62 3.43 -21.21
CA SER A 247 -10.68 4.31 -21.68
C SER A 247 -10.87 5.56 -20.82
N PHE A 248 -11.48 6.57 -21.43
CA PHE A 248 -12.08 7.73 -20.78
C PHE A 248 -13.55 7.89 -21.13
N PHE A 249 -14.34 8.33 -20.17
CA PHE A 249 -15.77 8.53 -20.31
C PHE A 249 -16.14 9.97 -19.95
N ASN A 250 -17.02 10.57 -20.74
CA ASN A 250 -17.38 11.97 -20.59
C ASN A 250 -18.90 12.15 -20.32
N ASN A 251 -19.31 13.37 -20.01
CA ASN A 251 -20.71 13.70 -19.70
C ASN A 251 -21.62 13.72 -20.94
N ALA A 252 -21.06 13.69 -22.15
CA ALA A 252 -21.81 13.53 -23.39
C ALA A 252 -22.09 12.06 -23.74
N GLY A 253 -21.71 11.12 -22.86
CA GLY A 253 -21.88 9.68 -23.08
C GLY A 253 -20.88 9.08 -24.08
N GLN A 254 -19.85 9.84 -24.48
CA GLN A 254 -18.82 9.38 -25.39
C GLN A 254 -17.73 8.64 -24.63
N VAL A 255 -17.13 7.65 -25.29
CA VAL A 255 -16.03 6.86 -24.73
C VAL A 255 -14.82 6.97 -25.64
N ALA A 256 -13.73 7.54 -25.15
CA ALA A 256 -12.43 7.44 -25.81
C ALA A 256 -11.71 6.18 -25.32
N PHE A 257 -11.07 5.42 -26.21
CA PHE A 257 -10.31 4.22 -25.83
C PHE A 257 -9.14 3.95 -26.77
N THR A 258 -8.24 3.03 -26.39
CA THR A 258 -7.02 2.75 -27.17
C THR A 258 -6.68 1.26 -27.31
N ASN A 259 -6.17 0.89 -28.48
CA ASN A 259 -5.46 -0.37 -28.73
C ASN A 259 -4.01 -0.13 -29.24
N GLY A 260 -3.48 1.08 -29.05
CA GLY A 260 -2.33 1.63 -29.75
C GLY A 260 -2.70 2.74 -30.74
N THR A 261 -3.92 2.67 -31.30
CA THR A 261 -4.62 3.80 -31.94
C THR A 261 -5.70 4.32 -31.00
N PHE A 262 -5.95 5.63 -31.00
CA PHE A 262 -7.02 6.24 -30.21
C PHE A 262 -8.30 6.30 -31.01
N PHE A 263 -9.40 5.91 -30.37
CA PHE A 263 -10.74 5.90 -30.92
C PHE A 263 -11.71 6.66 -30.02
N ILE A 264 -12.79 7.14 -30.62
CA ILE A 264 -13.94 7.70 -29.90
C ILE A 264 -15.17 6.91 -30.33
N HIS A 265 -15.94 6.44 -29.34
CA HIS A 265 -17.26 5.88 -29.55
C HIS A 265 -18.33 6.88 -29.10
N SER A 266 -19.30 7.17 -29.98
CA SER A 266 -20.51 7.92 -29.64
C SER A 266 -21.76 7.14 -30.07
N VAL A 267 -22.88 7.27 -29.35
CA VAL A 267 -24.14 6.54 -29.66
C VAL A 267 -24.64 6.81 -31.08
N GLY A 268 -24.45 8.02 -31.61
CA GLY A 268 -24.90 8.39 -32.96
C GLY A 268 -23.94 8.02 -34.10
N THR A 269 -22.63 7.97 -33.86
CA THR A 269 -21.61 7.81 -34.91
C THR A 269 -20.87 6.48 -34.85
N GLY A 270 -21.05 5.69 -33.79
CA GLY A 270 -20.25 4.49 -33.53
C GLY A 270 -18.79 4.84 -33.24
N ILE A 271 -17.89 3.89 -33.52
CA ILE A 271 -16.44 4.01 -33.31
C ILE A 271 -15.80 4.75 -34.48
N VAL A 272 -15.09 5.83 -34.19
CA VAL A 272 -14.28 6.58 -35.16
C VAL A 272 -12.82 6.61 -34.74
N LYS A 273 -11.90 6.51 -35.72
CA LYS A 273 -10.45 6.72 -35.50
C LYS A 273 -10.21 8.20 -35.18
N ALA A 274 -9.48 8.47 -34.09
CA ALA A 274 -9.04 9.82 -33.73
C ALA A 274 -7.60 10.08 -34.18
N VAL A 275 -6.63 9.34 -33.63
CA VAL A 275 -5.20 9.48 -33.97
C VAL A 275 -4.47 8.15 -33.79
N ALA A 276 -3.53 7.85 -34.69
CA ALA A 276 -2.66 6.68 -34.66
C ALA A 276 -1.17 7.07 -34.76
N THR A 277 -0.30 6.15 -34.34
CA THR A 277 1.12 6.22 -34.70
C THR A 277 1.28 6.20 -36.23
N GLY A 278 2.13 7.09 -36.74
CA GLY A 278 2.33 7.32 -38.17
C GLY A 278 1.49 8.46 -38.75
N ASP A 279 0.45 8.93 -38.04
CA ASP A 279 -0.30 10.12 -38.44
C ASP A 279 0.62 11.35 -38.40
N GLY A 280 0.34 12.34 -39.25
CA GLY A 280 1.14 13.56 -39.35
C GLY A 280 1.07 14.41 -38.07
N ALA A 281 2.21 14.95 -37.65
CA ALA A 281 2.25 15.97 -36.61
C ALA A 281 1.63 17.29 -37.13
N PRO A 282 1.22 18.24 -36.24
CA PRO A 282 0.73 19.54 -36.67
C PRO A 282 1.65 20.22 -37.68
N VAL A 283 1.08 20.89 -38.69
CA VAL A 283 1.81 21.45 -39.85
C VAL A 283 2.99 22.32 -39.43
N ALA A 284 2.84 23.10 -38.36
CA ALA A 284 3.90 23.98 -37.84
C ALA A 284 5.13 23.24 -37.30
N ILE A 285 5.00 21.97 -36.94
CA ILE A 285 6.08 21.11 -36.43
C ILE A 285 6.62 20.21 -37.55
N GLY A 286 5.75 19.68 -38.40
CA GLY A 286 6.09 18.70 -39.43
C GLY A 286 6.47 17.31 -38.87
N GLY A 287 6.63 16.32 -39.74
CA GLY A 287 6.97 14.95 -39.36
C GLY A 287 5.77 14.07 -38.97
N THR A 288 6.04 12.93 -38.34
CA THR A 288 5.03 11.93 -37.95
C THR A 288 5.05 11.64 -36.45
N LEU A 289 3.88 11.27 -35.92
CA LEU A 289 3.67 11.00 -34.50
C LEU A 289 3.93 9.53 -34.15
N THR A 290 4.56 9.30 -33.00
CA THR A 290 4.57 8.00 -32.31
C THR A 290 3.96 8.18 -30.93
N LEU A 291 2.78 7.61 -30.71
CA LEU A 291 1.99 7.83 -29.50
C LEU A 291 2.68 7.22 -28.27
N THR A 292 2.80 7.99 -27.18
CA THR A 292 3.48 7.56 -25.95
C THR A 292 2.59 7.54 -24.71
N SER A 293 1.51 8.34 -24.67
CA SER A 293 0.50 8.22 -23.62
C SER A 293 -0.89 8.56 -24.12
N PHE A 294 -1.91 7.94 -23.51
CA PHE A 294 -3.32 8.28 -23.66
C PHE A 294 -3.78 8.98 -22.37
N ALA A 295 -3.85 10.31 -22.38
CA ALA A 295 -3.76 11.07 -21.13
C ALA A 295 -5.11 11.50 -20.55
N ASN A 296 -6.00 12.08 -21.37
CA ASN A 296 -7.30 12.56 -20.87
C ASN A 296 -8.32 12.79 -22.00
N PHE A 297 -9.58 13.05 -21.64
CA PHE A 297 -10.69 13.25 -22.58
C PHE A 297 -11.70 14.27 -22.03
N SER A 298 -12.15 15.18 -22.89
CA SER A 298 -13.14 16.21 -22.53
C SER A 298 -14.55 15.88 -23.01
N ASP A 299 -15.54 16.63 -22.51
CA ASP A 299 -16.94 16.56 -22.96
C ASP A 299 -17.11 16.99 -24.43
N GLY A 300 -16.19 17.81 -24.97
CA GLY A 300 -16.16 18.19 -26.39
C GLY A 300 -15.55 17.15 -27.32
N GLY A 301 -15.23 15.95 -26.83
CA GLY A 301 -14.60 14.90 -27.63
C GLY A 301 -13.09 15.10 -27.87
N VAL A 302 -12.45 16.02 -27.15
CA VAL A 302 -11.00 16.28 -27.29
C VAL A 302 -10.20 15.25 -26.52
N ILE A 303 -9.27 14.56 -27.18
CA ILE A 303 -8.31 13.62 -26.55
C ILE A 303 -6.98 14.34 -26.35
N VAL A 304 -6.42 14.28 -25.14
CA VAL A 304 -5.06 14.78 -24.85
C VAL A 304 -4.09 13.62 -24.74
N PHE A 305 -2.90 13.78 -25.30
CA PHE A 305 -1.90 12.73 -25.37
C PHE A 305 -0.49 13.27 -25.53
N THR A 306 0.50 12.45 -25.20
CA THR A 306 1.91 12.71 -25.54
C THR A 306 2.35 11.84 -26.70
N ALA A 307 3.26 12.36 -27.52
CA ALA A 307 3.84 11.62 -28.63
C ALA A 307 5.29 12.06 -28.89
N ASN A 308 6.10 11.12 -29.38
CA ASN A 308 7.38 11.44 -30.01
C ASN A 308 7.12 11.89 -31.45
N VAL A 309 8.01 12.73 -31.99
CA VAL A 309 7.93 13.26 -33.36
C VAL A 309 9.18 12.84 -34.14
N THR A 310 8.98 12.24 -35.31
CA THR A 310 10.07 11.84 -36.22
C THR A 310 10.03 12.69 -37.49
N GLY A 311 11.17 13.26 -37.88
CA GLY A 311 11.29 14.08 -39.09
C GLY A 311 10.66 15.48 -38.99
N GLY A 312 10.32 15.93 -37.78
CA GLY A 312 9.81 17.27 -37.48
C GLY A 312 10.83 18.19 -36.81
N SER A 313 10.40 19.39 -36.43
CA SER A 313 11.24 20.40 -35.74
C SER A 313 11.47 20.14 -34.25
N THR A 314 10.80 19.14 -33.67
CA THR A 314 10.98 18.70 -32.28
C THR A 314 11.07 17.17 -32.21
N SER A 315 11.55 16.64 -31.08
CA SER A 315 11.59 15.20 -30.81
C SER A 315 10.30 14.66 -30.17
N GLY A 316 9.42 15.53 -29.66
CA GLY A 316 8.19 15.11 -29.01
C GLY A 316 7.37 16.27 -28.44
N GLY A 317 6.17 15.96 -27.94
CA GLY A 317 5.26 16.97 -27.42
C GLY A 317 4.04 16.43 -26.68
N LEU A 318 3.31 17.36 -26.08
CA LEU A 318 1.96 17.24 -25.60
C LEU A 318 1.02 17.81 -26.67
N PHE A 319 0.03 17.01 -27.06
CA PHE A 319 -0.89 17.30 -28.16
C PHE A 319 -2.33 17.09 -27.72
N ARG A 320 -3.26 17.67 -28.47
CA ARG A 320 -4.68 17.33 -28.39
C ARG A 320 -5.25 17.03 -29.76
N PHE A 321 -6.11 16.03 -29.85
CA PHE A 321 -6.96 15.79 -31.01
C PHE A 321 -8.29 16.51 -30.78
N VAL A 322 -8.66 17.39 -31.70
CA VAL A 322 -9.93 18.12 -31.69
C VAL A 322 -10.80 17.57 -32.84
N PRO A 323 -12.00 17.02 -32.56
CA PRO A 323 -12.91 16.57 -33.60
C PRO A 323 -13.19 17.67 -34.63
N GLY A 324 -13.03 17.34 -35.92
CA GLY A 324 -13.22 18.28 -37.04
C GLY A 324 -12.00 19.15 -37.39
N THR A 325 -11.11 19.43 -36.43
CA THR A 325 -9.90 20.25 -36.66
C THR A 325 -8.64 19.40 -36.86
N GLY A 326 -8.54 18.24 -36.18
CA GLY A 326 -7.37 17.37 -36.21
C GLY A 326 -6.45 17.55 -34.99
N VAL A 327 -5.17 17.25 -35.16
CA VAL A 327 -4.18 17.32 -34.07
C VAL A 327 -3.63 18.74 -33.93
N GLU A 328 -3.66 19.26 -32.72
CA GLU A 328 -3.12 20.56 -32.34
C GLU A 328 -2.00 20.42 -31.29
N THR A 329 -1.07 21.37 -31.32
CA THR A 329 0.02 21.47 -30.36
C THR A 329 -0.45 22.09 -29.04
N VAL A 330 -0.14 21.45 -27.92
CA VAL A 330 -0.28 22.04 -26.58
C VAL A 330 1.06 22.60 -26.12
N ALA A 331 2.12 21.77 -26.15
CA ALA A 331 3.50 22.15 -25.86
C ALA A 331 4.48 21.15 -26.48
N VAL A 332 5.70 21.56 -26.83
CA VAL A 332 6.72 20.67 -27.43
C VAL A 332 8.05 20.69 -26.69
N VAL A 333 8.83 19.62 -26.85
CA VAL A 333 10.20 19.55 -26.35
C VAL A 333 11.05 20.65 -27.01
N ASN A 334 11.95 21.25 -26.23
CA ASN A 334 12.80 22.40 -26.57
C ASN A 334 12.07 23.73 -26.77
N GLN A 335 10.75 23.80 -26.60
CA GLN A 335 10.03 25.08 -26.52
C GLN A 335 10.41 25.80 -25.22
N ALA A 336 10.64 27.12 -25.30
CA ALA A 336 10.87 27.95 -24.14
C ALA A 336 9.72 27.84 -23.12
N ALA A 337 10.06 27.63 -21.86
CA ALA A 337 9.10 27.46 -20.79
C ALA A 337 8.74 28.81 -20.16
N PRO A 338 7.48 29.29 -20.28
CA PRO A 338 7.13 30.65 -19.87
C PRO A 338 7.35 30.90 -18.39
N GLY A 339 7.96 32.03 -18.05
CA GLY A 339 8.33 32.38 -16.67
C GLY A 339 9.57 31.67 -16.12
N ALA A 340 10.18 30.72 -16.86
CA ALA A 340 11.30 29.90 -16.38
C ALA A 340 12.68 30.34 -16.92
N GLY A 341 12.83 31.59 -17.36
CA GLY A 341 14.08 32.13 -17.90
C GLY A 341 14.50 31.44 -19.21
N SER A 342 15.74 30.94 -19.29
CA SER A 342 16.27 30.22 -20.46
C SER A 342 15.82 28.76 -20.55
N ALA A 343 15.06 28.27 -19.56
CA ALA A 343 14.69 26.87 -19.51
C ALA A 343 13.70 26.49 -20.62
N THR A 344 13.81 25.26 -21.12
CA THR A 344 12.92 24.70 -22.15
C THR A 344 12.29 23.39 -21.68
N PHE A 345 11.13 23.04 -22.24
CA PHE A 345 10.46 21.78 -21.91
C PHE A 345 11.26 20.55 -22.39
N SER A 346 11.33 19.53 -21.55
CA SER A 346 11.94 18.22 -21.86
C SER A 346 10.98 17.04 -21.68
N ALA A 347 9.97 17.16 -20.81
CA ALA A 347 8.94 16.14 -20.62
C ALA A 347 7.63 16.73 -20.06
N PHE A 348 6.53 15.98 -20.20
CA PHE A 348 5.19 16.37 -19.77
C PHE A 348 4.55 15.28 -18.91
N ALA A 349 3.94 15.66 -17.79
CA ALA A 349 3.29 14.75 -16.84
C ALA A 349 2.08 15.44 -16.17
N ALA A 350 1.35 14.72 -15.31
CA ALA A 350 0.22 15.26 -14.54
C ALA A 350 -0.79 15.99 -15.45
N ILE A 351 -1.18 15.36 -16.56
CA ILE A 351 -1.96 15.98 -17.62
C ILE A 351 -3.45 15.90 -17.30
N SER A 352 -4.15 17.03 -17.40
CA SER A 352 -5.61 17.10 -17.31
C SER A 352 -6.19 18.06 -18.34
N ILE A 353 -7.49 17.92 -18.63
CA ILE A 353 -8.23 18.77 -19.54
C ILE A 353 -9.59 19.11 -18.93
N ASN A 354 -10.08 20.32 -19.20
CA ASN A 354 -11.44 20.72 -18.83
C ASN A 354 -12.42 20.61 -20.02
N GLN A 355 -13.69 20.94 -19.82
CA GLN A 355 -14.70 20.86 -20.87
C GLN A 355 -14.44 21.84 -22.03
N THR A 356 -13.74 22.95 -21.77
CA THR A 356 -13.43 23.97 -22.79
C THR A 356 -12.19 23.64 -23.63
N GLY A 357 -11.56 22.47 -23.42
CA GLY A 357 -10.34 22.08 -24.13
C GLY A 357 -9.04 22.69 -23.60
N ARG A 358 -9.08 23.33 -22.42
CA ARG A 358 -7.90 23.85 -21.74
C ARG A 358 -7.16 22.69 -21.08
N VAL A 359 -5.86 22.59 -21.32
CA VAL A 359 -5.01 21.52 -20.84
C VAL A 359 -4.06 22.05 -19.77
N SER A 360 -4.04 21.42 -18.59
CA SER A 360 -3.03 21.66 -17.56
C SER A 360 -2.07 20.49 -17.45
N PHE A 361 -0.81 20.78 -17.18
CA PHE A 361 0.26 19.78 -17.13
C PHE A 361 1.44 20.25 -16.29
N ARG A 362 2.22 19.29 -15.77
CA ARG A 362 3.55 19.54 -15.23
C ARG A 362 4.59 19.40 -16.35
N GLY A 363 5.36 20.45 -16.59
CA GLY A 363 6.54 20.42 -17.46
C GLY A 363 7.81 20.12 -16.67
N THR A 364 8.60 19.14 -17.10
CA THR A 364 10.02 19.02 -16.73
C THR A 364 10.83 19.91 -17.66
N LEU A 365 11.80 20.63 -17.12
CA LEU A 365 12.56 21.66 -17.82
C LEU A 365 14.06 21.34 -17.82
N THR A 366 14.78 21.86 -18.80
CA THR A 366 16.24 21.78 -18.92
C THR A 366 16.82 23.10 -19.42
N GLY A 367 18.14 23.30 -19.31
CA GLY A 367 18.82 24.50 -19.82
C GLY A 367 18.62 25.78 -18.98
N GLY A 368 18.11 25.66 -17.75
CA GLY A 368 17.94 26.79 -16.83
C GLY A 368 17.88 26.35 -15.35
N ALA A 369 17.75 27.31 -14.44
CA ALA A 369 17.76 27.06 -12.99
C ALA A 369 16.48 26.42 -12.45
N ILE A 370 15.33 26.68 -13.09
CA ILE A 370 14.04 26.11 -12.72
C ILE A 370 13.90 24.77 -13.44
N GLN A 371 13.68 23.69 -12.69
CA GLN A 371 13.63 22.34 -13.26
C GLN A 371 12.21 21.88 -13.59
N ARG A 372 11.17 22.48 -12.99
CA ARG A 372 9.75 22.08 -13.19
C ARG A 372 8.78 23.25 -13.06
N GLY A 373 7.62 23.12 -13.70
CA GLY A 373 6.50 24.06 -13.53
C GLY A 373 5.14 23.40 -13.81
N ILE A 374 4.08 23.94 -13.22
CA ILE A 374 2.70 23.67 -13.63
C ILE A 374 2.31 24.72 -14.66
N TYR A 375 1.81 24.27 -15.79
CA TYR A 375 1.44 25.11 -16.93
C TYR A 375 0.03 24.78 -17.38
N GLN A 376 -0.59 25.75 -18.05
CA GLN A 376 -1.87 25.58 -18.70
C GLN A 376 -1.84 26.14 -20.12
N GLN A 377 -2.58 25.54 -21.02
CA GLN A 377 -2.72 26.02 -22.40
C GLN A 377 -4.17 25.92 -22.85
N SER A 378 -4.67 27.01 -23.44
CA SER A 378 -6.00 27.10 -24.06
C SER A 378 -5.97 26.80 -25.55
N ALA A 379 -7.15 26.70 -26.19
CA ALA A 379 -7.30 26.49 -27.64
C ALA A 379 -6.31 27.29 -28.52
N SER A 380 -6.01 28.53 -28.13
CA SER A 380 -5.02 29.40 -28.76
C SER A 380 -3.92 29.82 -27.79
N GLY A 381 -2.68 29.87 -28.28
CA GLY A 381 -1.54 30.53 -27.62
C GLY A 381 -0.48 29.59 -27.03
N ASN A 382 0.59 30.21 -26.52
CA ASN A 382 1.63 29.53 -25.77
C ASN A 382 1.09 29.09 -24.39
N PRO A 383 1.67 28.03 -23.78
CA PRO A 383 1.40 27.72 -22.39
C PRO A 383 1.61 28.94 -21.48
N ALA A 384 0.81 29.06 -20.43
CA ALA A 384 1.02 30.02 -19.35
C ALA A 384 1.45 29.26 -18.10
N ASN A 385 2.41 29.80 -17.35
CA ASN A 385 2.79 29.22 -16.06
C ASN A 385 1.71 29.49 -15.01
N VAL A 386 1.43 28.48 -14.20
CA VAL A 386 0.57 28.55 -13.01
C VAL A 386 1.42 28.59 -11.75
N ALA A 387 2.43 27.72 -11.65
CA ALA A 387 3.37 27.66 -10.55
C ALA A 387 4.74 27.17 -11.03
N LEU A 388 5.82 27.72 -10.47
CA LEU A 388 7.19 27.31 -10.80
C LEU A 388 7.89 26.72 -9.58
N GLU A 389 8.74 25.73 -9.81
CA GLU A 389 9.59 25.18 -8.75
C GLU A 389 10.55 26.26 -8.21
N GLY A 390 10.67 26.33 -6.89
CA GLY A 390 11.43 27.37 -6.17
C GLY A 390 10.64 28.65 -5.85
N GLN A 391 9.47 28.87 -6.47
CA GLN A 391 8.59 30.00 -6.15
C GLN A 391 8.16 29.97 -4.67
N PRO A 392 8.14 31.10 -3.96
CA PRO A 392 7.58 31.17 -2.60
C PRO A 392 6.13 30.70 -2.57
N THR A 393 5.77 29.91 -1.56
CA THR A 393 4.38 29.46 -1.38
C THR A 393 3.51 30.50 -0.69
N THR A 394 2.21 30.45 -1.00
CA THR A 394 1.12 31.15 -0.30
C THR A 394 0.53 30.35 0.87
N ALA A 395 0.95 29.09 1.06
CA ALA A 395 0.54 28.30 2.21
C ALA A 395 1.02 28.94 3.53
N PRO A 396 0.19 28.97 4.59
CA PRO A 396 0.60 29.37 5.92
C PRO A 396 1.91 28.70 6.36
N GLY A 397 2.80 29.47 7.00
CA GLY A 397 4.10 28.96 7.45
C GLY A 397 5.23 29.04 6.42
N GLY A 398 4.98 29.62 5.24
CA GLY A 398 6.01 29.98 4.26
C GLY A 398 6.71 28.79 3.59
N GLY A 399 7.86 29.05 2.96
CA GLY A 399 8.63 28.09 2.19
C GLY A 399 8.53 28.30 0.67
N SER A 400 8.97 27.31 -0.11
CA SER A 400 8.97 27.31 -1.57
C SER A 400 8.34 26.05 -2.15
N ILE A 401 7.73 26.18 -3.32
CA ILE A 401 7.10 25.08 -4.07
C ILE A 401 8.17 24.12 -4.63
N LEU A 402 8.00 22.81 -4.43
CA LEU A 402 8.83 21.76 -4.99
C LEU A 402 8.00 20.73 -5.80
N LEU A 403 8.05 20.84 -7.13
CA LEU A 403 7.13 20.14 -8.04
C LEU A 403 7.61 18.74 -8.48
N VAL A 404 8.72 18.26 -7.92
CA VAL A 404 9.27 16.93 -8.25
C VAL A 404 8.25 15.81 -8.09
N ASN A 405 7.40 15.88 -7.05
CA ASN A 405 6.36 14.89 -6.76
C ASN A 405 4.93 15.38 -7.07
N ALA A 406 4.78 16.46 -7.85
CA ALA A 406 3.48 16.86 -8.38
C ALA A 406 3.05 15.89 -9.50
N THR A 407 2.38 14.80 -9.12
CA THR A 407 2.06 13.68 -10.01
C THR A 407 0.68 13.73 -10.64
N PHE A 408 -0.20 14.62 -10.17
CA PHE A 408 -1.56 14.78 -10.67
C PHE A 408 -1.90 16.24 -10.93
N SER A 409 -2.88 16.46 -11.81
CA SER A 409 -3.59 17.73 -11.90
C SER A 409 -5.06 17.49 -12.25
N LYS A 410 -5.92 18.47 -11.97
CA LYS A 410 -7.30 18.55 -12.49
C LYS A 410 -7.55 19.96 -13.00
N THR A 411 -7.95 20.09 -14.25
CA THR A 411 -8.30 21.38 -14.85
C THR A 411 -9.80 21.62 -14.65
N LEU A 412 -10.15 22.70 -13.96
CA LEU A 412 -11.53 23.13 -13.75
C LEU A 412 -12.01 23.94 -14.97
N ASP A 413 -13.33 24.04 -15.14
CA ASP A 413 -13.92 24.69 -16.32
C ASP A 413 -13.69 26.20 -16.35
N ASP A 414 -13.49 26.81 -15.17
CA ASP A 414 -13.10 28.22 -15.04
C ASP A 414 -11.61 28.50 -15.25
N GLY A 415 -10.83 27.47 -15.60
CA GLY A 415 -9.40 27.58 -15.89
C GLY A 415 -8.50 27.54 -14.66
N ARG A 416 -9.02 27.23 -13.47
CA ARG A 416 -8.17 26.87 -12.33
C ARG A 416 -7.61 25.44 -12.50
N THR A 417 -6.43 25.21 -11.96
CA THR A 417 -5.71 23.93 -11.95
C THR A 417 -5.52 23.50 -10.51
N TYR A 418 -6.09 22.35 -10.16
CA TYR A 418 -5.83 21.69 -8.90
C TYR A 418 -4.59 20.80 -9.01
N PHE A 419 -3.68 20.90 -8.05
CA PHE A 419 -2.45 20.10 -7.98
C PHE A 419 -1.89 20.05 -6.55
N GLY A 420 -1.15 18.98 -6.24
CA GLY A 420 -0.41 18.82 -4.99
C GLY A 420 1.09 19.00 -5.19
N THR A 421 1.78 19.53 -4.17
CA THR A 421 3.24 19.74 -4.21
C THR A 421 3.86 19.65 -2.83
N ASP A 422 5.14 19.29 -2.83
CA ASP A 422 5.98 19.38 -1.65
C ASP A 422 6.33 20.83 -1.34
N ILE A 423 6.56 21.13 -0.06
CA ILE A 423 6.95 22.45 0.41
C ILE A 423 8.33 22.42 1.06
N PHE A 424 9.20 23.25 0.54
CA PHE A 424 10.59 23.38 0.93
C PHE A 424 10.77 24.52 1.94
N ASN A 425 11.55 24.32 3.01
CA ASN A 425 11.86 25.35 4.02
C ASN A 425 10.62 26.06 4.65
N GLY A 426 9.44 25.44 4.59
CA GLY A 426 8.21 25.94 5.24
C GLY A 426 7.94 25.26 6.57
N GLN A 427 6.87 25.64 7.27
CA GLN A 427 6.34 24.85 8.39
C GLN A 427 5.70 23.53 7.91
N ALA A 428 4.95 23.59 6.80
CA ALA A 428 4.47 22.40 6.10
C ALA A 428 5.61 21.68 5.36
N ASP A 429 5.38 20.40 5.05
CA ASP A 429 6.18 19.59 4.11
C ASP A 429 5.41 19.30 2.82
N TYR A 430 4.10 19.54 2.80
CA TYR A 430 3.22 19.31 1.66
C TYR A 430 2.01 20.23 1.69
N ALA A 431 1.52 20.59 0.50
CA ALA A 431 0.30 21.35 0.33
C ALA A 431 -0.38 21.03 -1.00
N GLU A 432 -1.70 21.21 -1.01
CA GLU A 432 -2.51 21.13 -2.22
C GLU A 432 -3.10 22.48 -2.56
N TYR A 433 -3.16 22.79 -3.85
CA TYR A 433 -3.50 24.11 -4.35
C TYR A 433 -4.59 24.05 -5.39
N LEU A 434 -5.36 25.13 -5.45
CA LEU A 434 -6.15 25.51 -6.60
C LEU A 434 -5.54 26.77 -7.20
N GLY A 435 -4.92 26.64 -8.38
CA GLY A 435 -4.09 27.68 -8.99
C GLY A 435 -4.58 28.16 -10.34
N SER A 436 -4.20 29.39 -10.68
CA SER A 436 -4.28 29.99 -12.01
C SER A 436 -3.00 30.82 -12.22
N PRO A 437 -2.69 31.31 -13.43
CA PRO A 437 -1.56 32.20 -13.65
C PRO A 437 -1.59 33.48 -12.80
N ALA A 438 -2.77 33.87 -12.30
CA ALA A 438 -2.94 35.05 -11.45
C ALA A 438 -2.77 34.75 -9.95
N LEU A 439 -3.16 33.55 -9.50
CA LEU A 439 -3.20 33.20 -8.08
C LEU A 439 -3.05 31.70 -7.88
N VAL A 440 -2.16 31.31 -6.98
CA VAL A 440 -2.02 29.95 -6.45
C VAL A 440 -2.51 29.94 -5.00
N ALA A 441 -3.70 29.39 -4.75
CA ALA A 441 -4.34 29.41 -3.43
C ALA A 441 -4.29 28.02 -2.76
N PRO A 442 -3.88 27.93 -1.48
CA PRO A 442 -3.80 26.65 -0.77
C PRO A 442 -5.19 26.15 -0.36
N LEU A 443 -5.50 24.90 -0.70
CA LEU A 443 -6.69 24.17 -0.23
C LEU A 443 -6.44 23.49 1.12
N MET A 444 -5.22 23.02 1.35
CA MET A 444 -4.73 22.51 2.65
C MET A 444 -3.20 22.47 2.67
N ASN A 445 -2.62 22.43 3.87
CA ASN A 445 -1.21 22.07 4.05
C ASN A 445 -0.97 21.29 5.35
N THR A 446 0.14 20.53 5.42
CA THR A 446 0.49 19.70 6.58
C THR A 446 1.03 20.49 7.79
N GLY A 447 1.08 21.82 7.69
CA GLY A 447 1.33 22.74 8.80
C GLY A 447 0.03 23.24 9.47
N GLU A 448 -1.15 22.86 8.97
CA GLU A 448 -2.44 23.22 9.57
C GLU A 448 -2.84 22.24 10.70
N ASN A 449 -3.51 22.76 11.72
CA ASN A 449 -4.06 21.95 12.81
C ASN A 449 -5.26 21.11 12.35
N LEU A 450 -5.35 19.90 12.88
CA LEU A 450 -6.51 19.05 12.81
C LEU A 450 -7.71 19.71 13.51
N PRO A 451 -8.94 19.50 13.02
CA PRO A 451 -10.14 19.91 13.73
C PRO A 451 -10.23 19.30 15.13
N ALA A 452 -10.81 20.03 16.08
CA ALA A 452 -10.95 19.58 17.46
C ALA A 452 -11.64 18.19 17.58
N GLY A 453 -11.25 17.41 18.60
CA GLY A 453 -11.79 16.08 18.86
C GLY A 453 -11.29 14.99 17.90
N SER A 454 -10.18 15.21 17.18
CA SER A 454 -9.49 14.16 16.44
C SER A 454 -8.94 13.13 17.42
N ARG A 455 -9.31 11.87 17.23
CA ARG A 455 -8.99 10.79 18.18
C ARG A 455 -7.63 10.20 17.91
N LEU A 456 -6.97 9.71 18.96
CA LEU A 456 -5.79 8.87 18.83
C LEU A 456 -6.16 7.58 18.09
N THR A 457 -5.40 7.23 17.07
CA THR A 457 -5.51 6.00 16.30
C THR A 457 -4.19 5.23 16.39
N LEU A 458 -4.29 3.95 16.77
CA LEU A 458 -3.17 3.03 16.96
C LEU A 458 -3.25 1.90 15.92
N ARG A 459 -3.31 2.29 14.65
CA ARG A 459 -3.45 1.34 13.55
C ARG A 459 -2.07 0.80 13.14
N ASN A 460 -1.60 -0.17 13.90
CA ASN A 460 -0.24 -0.72 13.80
C ASN A 460 -0.20 -2.07 13.09
N PHE A 461 0.71 -2.20 12.13
CA PHE A 461 1.06 -3.46 11.46
C PHE A 461 2.52 -3.87 11.72
N SER A 462 3.24 -3.12 12.57
CA SER A 462 4.66 -3.29 12.82
C SER A 462 5.01 -2.93 14.26
N THR A 463 4.32 -3.50 15.25
CA THR A 463 4.74 -3.35 16.66
C THR A 463 6.07 -4.09 16.86
N GLN A 464 6.92 -3.57 17.75
CA GLN A 464 8.22 -4.21 18.05
C GLN A 464 8.47 -4.19 19.54
N THR A 465 9.01 -5.28 20.07
CA THR A 465 9.27 -5.41 21.51
C THR A 465 10.68 -5.91 21.77
N ALA A 466 11.32 -5.35 22.79
CA ALA A 466 12.58 -5.86 23.33
C ALA A 466 12.70 -5.47 24.81
N GLY A 467 12.99 -6.44 25.68
CA GLY A 467 12.97 -6.25 27.12
C GLY A 467 11.62 -5.66 27.59
N ASP A 468 11.69 -4.59 28.38
CA ASP A 468 10.53 -3.86 28.90
C ASP A 468 9.99 -2.81 27.92
N PHE A 469 10.46 -2.79 26.68
CA PHE A 469 10.16 -1.74 25.73
C PHE A 469 9.33 -2.25 24.56
N LEU A 470 8.34 -1.43 24.18
CA LEU A 470 7.50 -1.60 23.01
C LEU A 470 7.67 -0.35 22.13
N ALA A 471 7.79 -0.53 20.83
CA ALA A 471 7.67 0.53 19.84
C ALA A 471 6.46 0.31 18.93
N TYR A 472 5.74 1.38 18.60
CA TYR A 472 4.57 1.35 17.72
C TYR A 472 4.33 2.71 17.05
N ASN A 473 3.62 2.72 15.93
CA ASN A 473 3.14 3.97 15.32
C ASN A 473 1.87 4.46 16.03
N ALA A 474 1.74 5.77 16.11
CA ALA A 474 0.54 6.43 16.57
C ALA A 474 0.29 7.69 15.75
N GLN A 475 -0.98 8.06 15.60
CA GLN A 475 -1.36 9.34 15.03
C GLN A 475 -2.74 9.76 15.54
N GLN A 476 -3.01 11.06 15.58
CA GLN A 476 -4.39 11.52 15.61
C GLN A 476 -5.07 11.19 14.27
N ALA A 477 -6.39 10.97 14.24
CA ALA A 477 -7.12 10.64 13.03
C ALA A 477 -6.93 11.72 11.95
N GLY A 478 -6.32 11.33 10.83
CA GLY A 478 -5.90 12.20 9.73
C GLY A 478 -4.58 12.95 9.92
N GLY A 479 -3.91 12.76 11.06
CA GLY A 479 -2.70 13.46 11.47
C GLY A 479 -1.39 12.81 11.04
N LYS A 480 -0.28 13.39 11.50
CA LYS A 480 1.07 12.89 11.24
C LYS A 480 1.35 11.60 12.02
N TYR A 481 2.08 10.67 11.40
CA TYR A 481 2.60 9.51 12.11
C TYR A 481 3.72 9.91 13.07
N SER A 482 3.67 9.32 14.26
CA SER A 482 4.70 9.35 15.29
C SER A 482 5.12 7.93 15.62
N VAL A 483 6.41 7.68 15.73
CA VAL A 483 6.90 6.45 16.38
C VAL A 483 6.91 6.69 17.88
N ILE A 484 6.26 5.81 18.62
CA ILE A 484 6.15 5.84 20.07
C ILE A 484 6.98 4.71 20.64
N GLN A 485 7.79 5.01 21.65
CA GLN A 485 8.42 4.04 22.52
C GLN A 485 7.69 4.07 23.86
N GLN A 486 7.24 2.90 24.33
CA GLN A 486 6.62 2.71 25.62
C GLN A 486 7.49 1.80 26.50
N ASN A 487 7.68 2.15 27.76
CA ASN A 487 8.19 1.23 28.77
C ASN A 487 6.99 0.55 29.42
N SER A 488 6.87 -0.77 29.31
CA SER A 488 5.72 -1.55 29.77
C SER A 488 5.65 -1.68 31.29
N VAL A 489 6.77 -1.52 31.99
CA VAL A 489 6.86 -1.59 33.45
C VAL A 489 6.44 -0.27 34.10
N THR A 490 6.98 0.85 33.61
CA THR A 490 6.68 2.19 34.16
C THR A 490 5.49 2.87 33.50
N ASN A 491 5.03 2.34 32.36
CA ASN A 491 4.05 2.96 31.45
C ASN A 491 4.48 4.33 30.89
N ALA A 492 5.77 4.67 30.96
CA ALA A 492 6.31 5.88 30.34
C ALA A 492 6.19 5.79 28.81
N LEU A 493 5.73 6.88 28.19
CA LEU A 493 5.56 7.02 26.74
C LEU A 493 6.46 8.13 26.22
N THR A 494 7.20 7.84 25.15
CA THR A 494 8.10 8.78 24.50
C THR A 494 7.83 8.83 23.00
N THR A 495 7.64 10.03 22.46
CA THR A 495 7.61 10.24 21.01
C THR A 495 9.05 10.28 20.49
N VAL A 496 9.42 9.26 19.73
CA VAL A 496 10.77 9.01 19.19
C VAL A 496 11.07 9.99 18.05
N GLY A 497 10.12 10.13 17.13
CA GLY A 497 10.20 11.01 15.97
C GLY A 497 8.88 11.04 15.23
N MET A 498 8.65 12.12 14.50
CA MET A 498 7.38 12.41 13.85
C MET A 498 7.59 12.86 12.40
N ALA A 499 6.62 12.56 11.54
CA ALA A 499 6.57 13.23 10.24
C ALA A 499 6.52 14.76 10.44
N GLY A 500 7.23 15.52 9.62
CA GLY A 500 7.43 16.96 9.73
C GLY A 500 8.65 17.40 10.55
N ASP A 501 9.21 16.54 11.41
CA ASP A 501 10.41 16.88 12.17
C ASP A 501 11.62 17.01 11.24
N ILE A 502 12.58 17.89 11.58
CA ILE A 502 13.84 18.01 10.82
C ILE A 502 14.66 16.74 11.02
N ALA A 503 15.01 16.09 9.91
CA ALA A 503 15.90 14.94 9.89
C ALA A 503 17.36 15.38 10.10
N PRO A 504 18.03 14.99 11.21
CA PRO A 504 19.38 15.46 11.51
C PRO A 504 20.39 15.08 10.42
N GLY A 505 21.35 15.96 10.13
CA GLY A 505 22.45 15.66 9.19
C GLY A 505 22.04 15.55 7.71
N THR A 506 20.87 16.07 7.32
CA THR A 506 20.34 16.03 5.93
C THR A 506 20.30 17.41 5.24
N GLY A 507 20.85 18.44 5.88
CA GLY A 507 20.80 19.81 5.34
C GLY A 507 19.41 20.44 5.41
N GLY A 508 18.56 20.03 6.36
CA GLY A 508 17.23 20.62 6.60
C GLY A 508 16.06 19.84 6.01
N ALA A 509 16.27 18.61 5.51
CA ALA A 509 15.16 17.75 5.12
C ALA A 509 14.28 17.41 6.34
N LYS A 510 13.00 17.14 6.11
CA LYS A 510 12.03 16.72 7.12
C LYS A 510 11.67 15.25 6.95
N PHE A 511 11.33 14.56 8.01
CA PHE A 511 10.73 13.23 7.90
C PHE A 511 9.34 13.33 7.26
N ARG A 512 9.05 12.48 6.28
CA ARG A 512 7.77 12.47 5.56
C ARG A 512 6.85 11.35 6.03
N ALA A 513 7.42 10.17 6.25
CA ALA A 513 6.76 9.00 6.81
C ALA A 513 7.82 8.14 7.50
N SER A 514 7.50 7.57 8.65
CA SER A 514 8.33 6.56 9.32
C SER A 514 7.89 5.17 8.87
N GLY A 515 8.72 4.53 8.04
CA GLY A 515 8.61 3.10 7.75
C GLY A 515 9.43 2.30 8.76
N GLY A 516 9.22 0.97 8.81
CA GLY A 516 9.95 -0.04 9.61
C GLY A 516 10.89 0.47 10.71
N PHE A 517 10.54 0.17 11.96
CA PHE A 517 11.35 0.48 13.14
C PHE A 517 11.59 -0.79 13.97
N TYR A 518 12.53 -0.73 14.91
CA TYR A 518 12.79 -1.74 15.93
C TYR A 518 13.24 -1.06 17.22
N VAL A 519 12.94 -1.68 18.35
CA VAL A 519 13.39 -1.26 19.68
C VAL A 519 14.33 -2.32 20.25
N ASN A 520 15.35 -1.90 21.00
CA ASN A 520 16.25 -2.80 21.73
C ASN A 520 15.93 -2.80 23.24
N SER A 521 16.62 -3.64 24.02
CA SER A 521 16.29 -3.85 25.43
C SER A 521 16.71 -2.70 26.34
N VAL A 522 17.42 -1.70 25.80
CA VAL A 522 17.76 -0.45 26.49
C VAL A 522 16.85 0.72 26.07
N GLY A 523 15.85 0.45 25.23
CA GLY A 523 14.82 1.41 24.83
C GLY A 523 15.19 2.30 23.64
N SER A 524 16.36 2.11 23.01
CA SER A 524 16.69 2.81 21.77
C SER A 524 15.84 2.29 20.61
N VAL A 525 15.50 3.19 19.68
CA VAL A 525 14.69 2.86 18.51
C VAL A 525 15.43 3.18 17.23
N VAL A 526 15.62 2.19 16.37
CA VAL A 526 16.10 2.39 14.99
C VAL A 526 14.90 2.44 14.05
N PHE A 527 14.91 3.31 13.04
CA PHE A 527 13.83 3.42 12.08
C PHE A 527 14.30 3.86 10.69
N ASN A 528 13.52 3.50 9.66
CA ASN A 528 13.66 4.06 8.33
C ASN A 528 13.04 5.47 8.30
N GLY A 529 13.86 6.47 7.96
CA GLY A 529 13.41 7.84 7.75
C GLY A 529 13.32 8.15 6.26
N LEU A 530 12.11 8.17 5.71
CA LEU A 530 11.87 8.81 4.42
C LEU A 530 11.91 10.32 4.65
N THR A 531 12.78 11.03 3.94
CA THR A 531 12.99 12.47 4.09
C THR A 531 12.56 13.24 2.84
N ILE A 532 12.18 14.49 3.06
CA ILE A 532 11.75 15.43 2.03
C ILE A 532 12.33 16.81 2.29
N GLY A 533 12.79 17.49 1.25
CA GLY A 533 13.46 18.78 1.37
C GLY A 533 14.95 18.64 1.71
N GLY A 534 15.60 19.73 2.17
CA GLY A 534 17.07 19.84 2.23
C GLY A 534 17.76 19.98 0.86
N THR A 535 18.93 19.37 0.66
CA THR A 535 19.65 19.44 -0.62
C THR A 535 19.18 18.41 -1.66
N GLN A 536 18.12 17.64 -1.38
CA GLN A 536 17.79 16.40 -2.09
C GLN A 536 16.28 16.24 -2.40
N PHE A 537 15.98 15.29 -3.30
CA PHE A 537 14.63 14.78 -3.57
C PHE A 537 14.15 13.85 -2.44
N LEU A 538 13.00 13.17 -2.61
CA LEU A 538 12.56 12.13 -1.67
C LEU A 538 13.67 11.09 -1.47
N ALA A 539 14.25 11.05 -0.27
CA ALA A 539 15.40 10.23 0.05
C ALA A 539 15.12 9.35 1.26
N SER A 540 15.80 8.21 1.36
CA SER A 540 15.69 7.32 2.51
C SER A 540 17.01 7.25 3.26
N GLY A 541 16.91 7.14 4.58
CA GLY A 541 18.03 6.87 5.47
C GLY A 541 17.61 6.06 6.68
N VAL A 542 18.61 5.65 7.45
CA VAL A 542 18.42 4.94 8.73
C VAL A 542 18.81 5.90 9.85
N PHE A 543 17.95 5.99 10.85
CA PHE A 543 18.12 6.87 12.01
C PHE A 543 17.97 6.07 13.30
N VAL A 544 18.70 6.48 14.33
CA VAL A 544 18.61 5.89 15.67
C VAL A 544 18.21 6.98 16.65
N TRP A 545 17.15 6.73 17.40
CA TRP A 545 16.81 7.49 18.58
C TRP A 545 17.30 6.78 19.83
N THR A 546 17.87 7.54 20.76
CA THR A 546 18.24 7.03 22.08
C THR A 546 17.54 7.86 23.17
N PRO A 547 17.21 7.28 24.33
CA PRO A 547 16.55 8.00 25.41
C PRO A 547 17.30 9.26 25.89
N VAL A 548 18.62 9.29 25.76
CA VAL A 548 19.48 10.40 26.21
C VAL A 548 19.95 11.33 25.10
N GLY A 549 20.06 10.84 23.86
CA GLY A 549 20.66 11.59 22.74
C GLY A 549 19.65 12.11 21.72
N GLY A 550 18.38 11.70 21.79
CA GLY A 550 17.39 12.01 20.76
C GLY A 550 17.70 11.29 19.44
N VAL A 551 17.14 11.80 18.33
CA VAL A 551 17.34 11.24 16.99
C VAL A 551 18.70 11.62 16.42
N ALA A 552 19.44 10.64 15.91
CA ALA A 552 20.69 10.82 15.18
C ALA A 552 20.68 10.03 13.86
N LYS A 553 21.37 10.56 12.85
CA LYS A 553 21.53 9.91 11.54
C LYS A 553 22.58 8.78 11.65
N LEU A 554 22.22 7.58 11.22
CA LEU A 554 23.19 6.49 10.98
C LEU A 554 23.77 6.61 9.58
N VAL A 555 22.90 6.63 8.57
CA VAL A 555 23.27 6.69 7.15
C VAL A 555 22.11 7.25 6.34
N HIS A 556 22.38 7.98 5.28
CA HIS A 556 21.38 8.54 4.38
C HIS A 556 21.85 8.54 2.93
N PHE A 557 20.91 8.70 2.00
CA PHE A 557 21.23 8.97 0.60
C PHE A 557 22.28 10.09 0.47
N GLY A 558 23.30 9.83 -0.34
CA GLY A 558 24.39 10.76 -0.61
C GLY A 558 25.56 10.69 0.37
N ASP A 559 25.40 10.03 1.53
CA ASP A 559 26.52 9.80 2.45
C ASP A 559 27.57 8.89 1.78
N ILE A 560 28.85 9.09 2.08
CA ILE A 560 29.95 8.36 1.44
C ILE A 560 30.17 7.01 2.12
N ASP A 561 30.18 5.93 1.34
CA ASP A 561 30.62 4.62 1.80
C ASP A 561 32.14 4.63 2.03
N PRO A 562 32.62 4.39 3.27
CA PRO A 562 34.04 4.45 3.59
C PRO A 562 34.88 3.40 2.87
N ASN A 563 34.26 2.34 2.33
CA ASN A 563 34.97 1.26 1.64
C ASN A 563 35.27 1.59 0.18
N SER A 564 34.34 2.26 -0.52
CA SER A 564 34.45 2.55 -1.95
C SER A 564 34.71 4.01 -2.27
N GLY A 565 34.46 4.93 -1.33
CA GLY A 565 34.50 6.38 -1.58
C GLY A 565 33.33 6.91 -2.41
N ALA A 566 32.37 6.06 -2.77
CA ALA A 566 31.17 6.43 -3.54
C ALA A 566 29.96 6.66 -2.63
N PRO A 567 28.96 7.45 -3.05
CA PRO A 567 27.78 7.73 -2.23
C PRO A 567 26.81 6.53 -2.16
N PHE A 568 26.16 6.39 -1.01
CA PHE A 568 24.97 5.55 -0.86
C PHE A 568 23.83 6.12 -1.70
N THR A 569 23.21 5.28 -2.53
CA THR A 569 22.00 5.62 -3.30
C THR A 569 20.72 5.06 -2.66
N SER A 570 20.86 4.22 -1.64
CA SER A 570 19.79 3.88 -0.69
C SER A 570 20.41 3.30 0.59
N ALA A 571 19.71 3.47 1.69
CA ALA A 571 19.98 2.77 2.94
C ALA A 571 18.66 2.49 3.67
N SER A 572 18.48 1.28 4.17
CA SER A 572 17.25 0.86 4.82
C SER A 572 17.47 -0.34 5.76
N ILE A 573 16.65 -0.42 6.81
CA ILE A 573 16.42 -1.63 7.59
C ILE A 573 15.14 -2.33 7.11
N GLY A 574 14.99 -3.62 7.46
CA GLY A 574 13.76 -4.37 7.21
C GLY A 574 12.56 -3.86 8.01
N SER A 575 11.44 -4.58 7.90
CA SER A 575 10.22 -4.32 8.69
C SER A 575 9.72 -5.54 9.43
N LEU A 576 10.45 -6.66 9.35
CA LEU A 576 10.11 -7.95 9.95
C LEU A 576 11.31 -8.45 10.75
N GLY A 577 11.06 -9.18 11.84
CA GLY A 577 12.12 -9.77 12.64
C GLY A 577 13.06 -10.70 11.82
N PRO A 578 14.29 -10.95 12.31
CA PRO A 578 14.79 -10.58 13.63
C PRO A 578 15.17 -9.09 13.75
N SER A 579 15.49 -8.65 14.98
CA SER A 579 15.92 -7.26 15.22
C SER A 579 17.26 -6.98 14.53
N PRO A 580 17.38 -5.87 13.78
CA PRO A 580 18.64 -5.41 13.21
C PRO A 580 19.44 -4.53 14.17
N ILE A 581 18.96 -4.28 15.41
CA ILE A 581 19.62 -3.46 16.42
C ILE A 581 19.92 -4.28 17.68
N ASN A 582 21.09 -4.05 18.28
CA ASN A 582 21.48 -4.61 19.58
C ASN A 582 21.57 -3.53 20.68
N ASP A 583 21.85 -3.92 21.92
CA ASP A 583 21.84 -3.02 23.08
C ASP A 583 23.05 -2.06 23.12
N SER A 584 24.07 -2.32 22.30
CA SER A 584 25.17 -1.38 22.04
C SER A 584 24.83 -0.35 20.95
N ASN A 585 23.58 -0.30 20.50
CA ASN A 585 23.08 0.55 19.41
C ASN A 585 23.79 0.34 18.06
N GLN A 586 24.41 -0.84 17.87
CA GLN A 586 24.85 -1.25 16.54
C GLN A 586 23.63 -1.62 15.72
N VAL A 587 23.64 -1.28 14.43
CA VAL A 587 22.55 -1.50 13.51
C VAL A 587 23.08 -2.20 12.26
N ALA A 588 22.49 -3.35 11.92
CA ALA A 588 22.65 -3.98 10.63
C ALA A 588 21.64 -3.38 9.63
N PHE A 589 22.12 -2.95 8.46
CA PHE A 589 21.26 -2.36 7.45
C PHE A 589 21.70 -2.76 6.04
N ARG A 590 20.75 -2.63 5.09
CA ARG A 590 21.01 -2.80 3.67
C ARG A 590 21.36 -1.44 3.06
N GLY A 591 22.42 -1.38 2.28
CA GLY A 591 22.83 -0.18 1.53
C GLY A 591 23.03 -0.50 0.05
N THR A 592 22.84 0.50 -0.82
CA THR A 592 23.22 0.40 -2.24
C THR A 592 24.29 1.43 -2.57
N VAL A 593 25.39 0.97 -3.17
CA VAL A 593 26.54 1.79 -3.59
C VAL A 593 27.02 1.28 -4.94
N LEU A 594 27.28 2.17 -5.91
CA LEU A 594 27.70 1.80 -7.28
C LEU A 594 26.82 0.71 -7.93
N ASN A 595 25.50 0.80 -7.76
CA ASN A 595 24.50 -0.19 -8.22
C ASN A 595 24.68 -1.60 -7.65
N LYS A 596 25.43 -1.76 -6.55
CA LYS A 596 25.56 -2.99 -5.79
C LYS A 596 24.87 -2.85 -4.45
N VAL A 597 24.04 -3.83 -4.11
CA VAL A 597 23.44 -3.94 -2.78
C VAL A 597 24.45 -4.62 -1.86
N GLY A 598 24.56 -4.13 -0.63
CA GLY A 598 25.32 -4.78 0.42
C GLY A 598 24.65 -4.71 1.78
N ILE A 599 25.18 -5.51 2.70
CA ILE A 599 24.83 -5.51 4.11
C ILE A 599 25.97 -4.81 4.86
N TYR A 600 25.59 -3.90 5.74
CA TYR A 600 26.48 -3.05 6.51
C TYR A 600 26.11 -3.10 7.99
N VAL A 601 27.07 -2.81 8.86
CA VAL A 601 26.84 -2.58 10.29
C VAL A 601 27.46 -1.25 10.69
N GLY A 602 26.78 -0.48 11.53
CA GLY A 602 27.34 0.75 12.09
C GLY A 602 26.56 1.25 13.31
N THR A 603 27.03 2.34 13.89
CA THR A 603 26.36 3.10 14.97
C THR A 603 26.17 4.54 14.52
N ALA A 604 25.14 5.23 15.04
CA ALA A 604 24.91 6.63 14.69
C ALA A 604 26.11 7.50 15.11
N GLY A 605 26.66 8.28 14.17
CA GLY A 605 27.89 9.07 14.37
C GLY A 605 29.20 8.25 14.43
N GLY A 606 29.13 6.92 14.30
CA GLY A 606 30.28 6.02 14.30
C GLY A 606 30.68 5.55 12.90
N ALA A 607 31.64 4.61 12.86
CA ALA A 607 32.09 4.01 11.61
C ALA A 607 31.06 3.02 11.04
N ILE A 608 30.94 3.00 9.72
CA ILE A 608 30.14 2.03 8.97
C ILE A 608 31.07 0.97 8.39
N GLN A 609 30.81 -0.29 8.68
CA GLN A 609 31.52 -1.44 8.12
C GLN A 609 30.64 -2.16 7.09
N ARG A 610 31.20 -2.45 5.92
CA ARG A 610 30.58 -3.34 4.94
C ARG A 610 30.84 -4.80 5.33
N ILE A 611 29.78 -5.58 5.46
CA ILE A 611 29.87 -7.02 5.75
C ILE A 611 30.01 -7.82 4.45
N VAL A 612 29.16 -7.52 3.46
CA VAL A 612 29.13 -8.22 2.17
C VAL A 612 28.37 -7.38 1.13
N GLN A 613 28.62 -7.60 -0.16
CA GLN A 613 27.83 -7.01 -1.24
C GLN A 613 27.66 -7.96 -2.44
N ASN A 614 26.85 -7.53 -3.41
CA ASN A 614 26.71 -8.15 -4.72
C ASN A 614 28.06 -8.44 -5.40
N GLY A 615 28.23 -9.69 -5.82
CA GLY A 615 29.40 -10.18 -6.53
C GLY A 615 30.54 -10.63 -5.62
N ASP A 616 30.44 -10.43 -4.30
CA ASP A 616 31.43 -11.00 -3.37
C ASP A 616 31.33 -12.53 -3.35
N PRO A 617 32.44 -13.25 -3.13
CA PRO A 617 32.43 -14.71 -2.98
C PRO A 617 31.54 -15.17 -1.83
N ALA A 618 30.70 -16.18 -2.08
CA ALA A 618 29.81 -16.75 -1.06
C ALA A 618 30.45 -17.99 -0.39
N PRO A 619 30.41 -18.10 0.96
CA PRO A 619 30.77 -19.35 1.63
C PRO A 619 29.89 -20.51 1.13
N GLY A 620 30.50 -21.59 0.66
CA GLY A 620 29.80 -22.69 -0.01
C GLY A 620 29.86 -22.66 -1.54
N GLY A 621 30.44 -21.62 -2.15
CA GLY A 621 30.72 -21.53 -3.58
C GLY A 621 29.91 -20.45 -4.30
N GLY A 622 30.40 -20.01 -5.47
CA GLY A 622 29.79 -18.94 -6.25
C GLY A 622 29.95 -17.55 -5.63
N THR A 623 29.05 -16.64 -5.98
CA THR A 623 29.01 -15.24 -5.52
C THR A 623 27.63 -14.83 -5.04
N PHE A 624 27.55 -13.83 -4.17
CA PHE A 624 26.27 -13.25 -3.73
C PHE A 624 25.58 -12.45 -4.83
N ASN A 625 24.27 -12.67 -5.00
CA ASN A 625 23.46 -12.05 -6.06
C ASN A 625 22.31 -11.18 -5.56
N THR A 626 21.60 -11.54 -4.50
CA THR A 626 20.63 -10.64 -3.84
C THR A 626 20.60 -10.92 -2.36
N PHE A 627 20.18 -9.93 -1.56
CA PHE A 627 20.02 -10.06 -0.12
C PHE A 627 18.57 -9.80 0.27
N SER A 628 18.05 -10.57 1.23
CA SER A 628 16.79 -10.26 1.89
C SER A 628 16.88 -8.91 2.62
N SER A 629 15.75 -8.23 2.79
CA SER A 629 15.66 -7.04 3.66
C SER A 629 15.70 -7.38 5.15
N THR A 630 15.46 -8.65 5.50
CA THR A 630 15.49 -9.13 6.89
C THR A 630 16.92 -9.45 7.32
N LEU A 631 17.37 -8.77 8.38
CA LEU A 631 18.70 -8.88 8.95
C LEU A 631 18.56 -9.08 10.46
N GLY A 632 19.23 -10.09 11.01
CA GLY A 632 19.34 -10.28 12.45
C GLY A 632 20.68 -9.78 12.95
N LEU A 633 20.70 -8.97 13.99
CA LEU A 633 21.88 -8.57 14.73
C LEU A 633 21.72 -8.99 16.19
N ASN A 634 22.67 -9.74 16.72
CA ASN A 634 22.64 -10.16 18.11
C ASN A 634 23.55 -9.33 19.02
N GLN A 635 23.52 -9.61 20.33
CA GLN A 635 24.30 -8.85 21.31
C GLN A 635 25.82 -8.99 21.17
N SER A 636 26.30 -10.03 20.48
CA SER A 636 27.73 -10.23 20.18
C SER A 636 28.15 -9.58 18.86
N GLY A 637 27.26 -8.84 18.19
CA GLY A 637 27.52 -8.16 16.93
C GLY A 637 27.52 -9.09 15.71
N GLN A 638 27.02 -10.33 15.85
CA GLN A 638 26.89 -11.26 14.73
C GLN A 638 25.69 -10.88 13.87
N VAL A 639 25.87 -10.94 12.54
CA VAL A 639 24.83 -10.60 11.58
C VAL A 639 24.37 -11.85 10.84
N ALA A 640 23.11 -12.24 11.04
CA ALA A 640 22.46 -13.30 10.27
C ALA A 640 21.66 -12.71 9.11
N PHE A 641 21.73 -13.33 7.93
CA PHE A 641 20.97 -12.89 6.76
C PHE A 641 20.73 -14.02 5.75
N GLN A 642 19.69 -13.84 4.94
CA GLN A 642 19.39 -14.68 3.78
C GLN A 642 19.89 -14.01 2.50
N ALA A 643 20.48 -14.79 1.59
CA ALA A 643 20.91 -14.30 0.29
C ALA A 643 20.72 -15.34 -0.83
N THR A 644 20.60 -14.86 -2.07
CA THR A 644 20.75 -15.70 -3.28
C THR A 644 22.20 -15.72 -3.74
N THR A 645 22.61 -16.81 -4.38
CA THR A 645 23.97 -16.99 -4.93
C THR A 645 23.94 -17.37 -6.41
N THR A 646 24.99 -17.01 -7.15
CA THR A 646 25.21 -17.33 -8.59
C THR A 646 26.58 -18.00 -8.83
N GLY A 647 26.67 -18.99 -9.72
CA GLY A 647 27.94 -19.61 -10.17
C GLY A 647 28.62 -20.71 -9.32
N GLY A 648 28.00 -21.27 -8.28
CA GLY A 648 28.47 -22.43 -7.47
C GLY A 648 27.61 -23.70 -7.57
N PRO A 649 27.73 -24.68 -6.65
CA PRO A 649 26.86 -25.87 -6.58
C PRO A 649 25.48 -25.55 -5.96
N GLY A 650 24.39 -26.12 -6.50
CA GLY A 650 23.04 -26.00 -5.90
C GLY A 650 22.35 -24.62 -6.04
N GLN A 651 22.90 -23.74 -6.87
CA GLN A 651 22.53 -22.34 -7.12
C GLN A 651 21.06 -21.97 -6.98
N ASN A 652 20.69 -21.38 -5.83
CA ASN A 652 19.47 -20.59 -5.66
C ASN A 652 19.55 -19.66 -4.43
N SER A 653 19.77 -20.20 -3.22
CA SER A 653 19.69 -19.42 -1.96
C SER A 653 20.42 -20.04 -0.75
N GLY A 654 20.65 -19.26 0.31
CA GLY A 654 21.23 -19.74 1.57
C GLY A 654 21.06 -18.79 2.75
N LEU A 655 21.35 -19.29 3.95
CA LEU A 655 21.45 -18.54 5.20
C LEU A 655 22.92 -18.43 5.62
N PHE A 656 23.32 -17.24 6.05
CA PHE A 656 24.70 -16.89 6.37
C PHE A 656 24.77 -16.15 7.69
N VAL A 657 25.90 -16.29 8.39
CA VAL A 657 26.19 -15.56 9.63
C VAL A 657 27.59 -14.95 9.51
N HIS A 658 27.68 -13.64 9.74
CA HIS A 658 28.94 -12.94 9.92
C HIS A 658 29.25 -12.82 11.40
N THR A 659 30.47 -13.18 11.79
CA THR A 659 30.98 -13.02 13.15
C THR A 659 32.09 -11.96 13.14
N PRO A 660 32.00 -10.88 13.95
CA PRO A 660 33.08 -9.89 14.07
C PRO A 660 34.42 -10.56 14.38
N GLY A 661 35.46 -10.27 13.59
CA GLY A 661 36.79 -10.89 13.71
C GLY A 661 36.89 -12.35 13.24
N GLY A 662 35.78 -13.07 13.11
CA GLY A 662 35.71 -14.46 12.63
C GLY A 662 35.35 -14.61 11.13
N GLY A 663 34.82 -13.54 10.51
CA GLY A 663 34.47 -13.51 9.09
C GLY A 663 33.07 -14.08 8.80
N LEU A 664 32.81 -14.33 7.51
CA LEU A 664 31.51 -14.77 7.02
C LEU A 664 31.47 -16.30 6.85
N ALA A 665 30.46 -16.95 7.43
CA ALA A 665 30.25 -18.39 7.34
C ALA A 665 28.87 -18.73 6.77
N LYS A 666 28.76 -19.87 6.08
CA LYS A 666 27.45 -20.44 5.73
C LYS A 666 26.86 -21.13 6.95
N LEU A 667 25.55 -20.98 7.13
CA LEU A 667 24.75 -21.86 7.99
C LEU A 667 24.26 -23.07 7.18
N ALA A 668 23.60 -22.78 6.05
CA ALA A 668 23.15 -23.77 5.09
C ALA A 668 22.94 -23.09 3.73
N VAL A 669 23.36 -23.75 2.66
CA VAL A 669 23.10 -23.29 1.28
C VAL A 669 22.38 -24.37 0.48
N SER A 670 21.73 -23.97 -0.60
CA SER A 670 21.04 -24.89 -1.50
C SER A 670 22.02 -25.95 -2.03
N GLY A 671 21.61 -27.22 -2.03
CA GLY A 671 22.45 -28.37 -2.36
C GLY A 671 23.18 -29.00 -1.17
N ASP A 672 23.31 -28.31 -0.02
CA ASP A 672 23.88 -28.91 1.18
C ASP A 672 23.02 -30.09 1.67
N ALA A 673 23.66 -31.12 2.23
CA ALA A 673 22.97 -32.24 2.85
C ALA A 673 22.14 -31.75 4.05
N ALA A 674 20.86 -32.12 4.07
CA ALA A 674 19.97 -31.79 5.17
C ALA A 674 20.01 -32.91 6.24
N PRO A 675 20.03 -32.56 7.54
CA PRO A 675 19.89 -33.56 8.60
C PRO A 675 18.56 -34.32 8.44
N GLY A 676 18.61 -35.65 8.62
CA GLY A 676 17.47 -36.54 8.35
C GLY A 676 17.23 -36.87 6.87
N GLY A 677 18.17 -36.53 5.98
CA GLY A 677 18.22 -36.99 4.58
C GLY A 677 17.79 -35.95 3.53
N GLY A 678 18.20 -36.17 2.28
CA GLY A 678 17.99 -35.22 1.18
C GLY A 678 18.95 -34.03 1.22
N THR A 679 18.67 -33.00 0.42
CA THR A 679 19.47 -31.78 0.32
C THR A 679 18.59 -30.54 0.35
N PHE A 680 19.09 -29.43 0.90
CA PHE A 680 18.39 -28.15 0.92
C PHE A 680 18.13 -27.63 -0.51
N PHE A 681 17.00 -26.97 -0.71
CA PHE A 681 16.59 -26.41 -2.00
C PHE A 681 16.28 -24.91 -1.92
N SER A 682 15.46 -24.49 -0.94
CA SER A 682 15.13 -23.08 -0.75
C SER A 682 14.92 -22.74 0.73
N PHE A 683 15.23 -21.48 1.07
CA PHE A 683 15.20 -20.96 2.44
C PHE A 683 14.13 -19.87 2.58
N PRO A 684 13.59 -19.65 3.79
CA PRO A 684 12.65 -18.56 4.02
C PRO A 684 13.38 -17.21 3.98
N THR A 685 12.70 -16.15 3.54
CA THR A 685 13.24 -14.78 3.54
C THR A 685 13.25 -14.15 4.92
N THR A 686 12.48 -14.72 5.86
CA THR A 686 12.42 -14.41 7.30
C THR A 686 12.85 -15.63 8.12
N PHE A 687 13.49 -15.40 9.26
CA PHE A 687 14.03 -16.46 10.14
C PHE A 687 14.12 -15.93 11.57
N SER A 688 14.30 -16.82 12.54
CA SER A 688 14.53 -16.43 13.94
C SER A 688 15.98 -16.57 14.32
N PHE A 689 16.50 -15.62 15.10
CA PHE A 689 17.91 -15.54 15.47
C PHE A 689 18.05 -15.21 16.96
N ASN A 690 19.00 -15.85 17.66
CA ASN A 690 19.24 -15.64 19.08
C ASN A 690 20.67 -15.13 19.38
N ASP A 691 20.92 -14.81 20.65
CA ASP A 691 22.21 -14.27 21.11
C ASP A 691 23.36 -15.28 21.16
N SER A 692 23.05 -16.57 21.01
CA SER A 692 24.07 -17.62 20.83
C SER A 692 24.53 -17.78 19.38
N GLY A 693 23.97 -16.99 18.46
CA GLY A 693 24.30 -17.09 17.03
C GLY A 693 23.55 -18.20 16.30
N GLU A 694 22.50 -18.77 16.90
CA GLU A 694 21.67 -19.80 16.29
C GLU A 694 20.51 -19.18 15.50
N VAL A 695 20.26 -19.75 14.32
CA VAL A 695 19.16 -19.41 13.44
C VAL A 695 18.19 -20.59 13.37
N ALA A 696 16.91 -20.37 13.67
CA ALA A 696 15.83 -21.33 13.45
C ALA A 696 15.03 -20.97 12.19
N PHE A 697 14.77 -21.96 11.34
CA PHE A 697 14.18 -21.77 10.01
C PHE A 697 13.43 -23.02 9.51
N ILE A 698 12.44 -22.82 8.64
CA ILE A 698 11.77 -23.90 7.90
C ILE A 698 12.17 -23.81 6.43
N ALA A 699 12.86 -24.83 5.91
CA ALA A 699 13.41 -24.84 4.55
C ALA A 699 12.81 -25.96 3.69
N THR A 700 12.70 -25.68 2.40
CA THR A 700 12.33 -26.69 1.39
C THR A 700 13.56 -27.51 1.03
N LEU A 701 13.36 -28.81 0.86
CA LEU A 701 14.34 -29.78 0.42
C LEU A 701 14.06 -30.21 -1.03
N ASN A 702 15.08 -30.72 -1.71
CA ASN A 702 14.90 -31.30 -3.04
C ASN A 702 13.92 -32.49 -2.97
N GLY A 703 12.95 -32.50 -3.89
CA GLY A 703 11.82 -33.45 -3.87
C GLY A 703 10.50 -32.88 -3.33
N ALA A 704 10.38 -31.54 -3.23
CA ALA A 704 9.15 -30.84 -2.82
C ALA A 704 8.63 -31.21 -1.42
N THR A 705 9.56 -31.46 -0.48
CA THR A 705 9.31 -31.67 0.95
C THR A 705 9.98 -30.55 1.75
N ALA A 706 9.66 -30.40 3.05
CA ALA A 706 10.29 -29.40 3.92
C ALA A 706 10.63 -29.95 5.31
N GLY A 707 11.38 -29.16 6.08
CA GLY A 707 11.69 -29.46 7.48
C GLY A 707 11.94 -28.20 8.31
N ALA A 708 11.73 -28.33 9.62
CA ALA A 708 12.08 -27.33 10.62
C ALA A 708 13.49 -27.61 11.18
N PHE A 709 14.35 -26.61 11.16
CA PHE A 709 15.77 -26.73 11.49
C PHE A 709 16.24 -25.61 12.42
N VAL A 710 17.36 -25.85 13.10
CA VAL A 710 18.12 -24.86 13.86
C VAL A 710 19.61 -25.10 13.69
N GLY A 711 20.44 -24.05 13.67
CA GLY A 711 21.90 -24.19 13.68
C GLY A 711 22.62 -22.85 13.72
N ALA A 712 23.96 -22.88 13.77
CA ALA A 712 24.82 -21.70 13.78
C ALA A 712 25.78 -21.70 12.58
N GLY A 713 26.31 -20.52 12.21
CA GLY A 713 27.28 -20.39 11.12
C GLY A 713 28.50 -21.30 11.30
N GLY A 714 28.84 -22.08 10.27
CA GLY A 714 29.97 -23.01 10.30
C GLY A 714 29.75 -24.28 11.13
N SER A 715 28.57 -24.49 11.71
CA SER A 715 28.23 -25.68 12.51
C SER A 715 27.15 -26.52 11.81
N PRO A 716 27.07 -27.85 12.04
CA PRO A 716 26.01 -28.69 11.48
C PRO A 716 24.63 -28.23 11.94
N THR A 717 23.65 -28.26 11.04
CA THR A 717 22.26 -27.99 11.38
C THR A 717 21.63 -29.18 12.12
N GLN A 718 20.63 -28.90 12.95
CA GLN A 718 19.81 -29.88 13.66
C GLN A 718 18.40 -29.92 13.06
N LEU A 719 17.87 -31.12 12.87
CA LEU A 719 16.47 -31.34 12.49
C LEU A 719 15.56 -31.34 13.73
N LEU A 720 14.45 -30.60 13.65
CA LEU A 720 13.40 -30.57 14.67
C LEU A 720 12.18 -31.40 14.24
N ALA A 721 11.75 -31.25 12.99
CA ALA A 721 10.65 -31.99 12.40
C ALA A 721 10.80 -32.03 10.87
N ARG A 722 10.32 -33.11 10.24
CA ARG A 722 10.39 -33.32 8.79
C ARG A 722 9.02 -33.68 8.23
N ASP A 723 8.76 -33.26 7.01
CA ASP A 723 7.61 -33.73 6.25
C ASP A 723 7.49 -35.27 6.26
N GLY A 724 6.28 -35.77 6.47
CA GLY A 724 5.95 -37.19 6.51
C GLY A 724 6.34 -37.93 7.79
N THR A 725 7.09 -37.32 8.72
CA THR A 725 7.44 -37.99 10.00
C THR A 725 6.33 -37.88 11.03
N ALA A 726 6.29 -38.82 11.98
CA ALA A 726 5.29 -38.84 13.04
C ALA A 726 5.28 -37.55 13.88
N SER A 727 4.08 -37.06 14.20
CA SER A 727 3.86 -35.90 15.06
C SER A 727 3.55 -36.32 16.49
N PRO A 728 4.07 -35.62 17.53
CA PRO A 728 3.66 -35.84 18.92
C PRO A 728 2.16 -35.63 19.18
N ALA A 729 1.43 -34.94 18.29
CA ALA A 729 -0.02 -34.77 18.36
C ALA A 729 -0.81 -35.92 17.67
N GLY A 730 -0.12 -36.96 17.21
CA GLY A 730 -0.68 -38.02 16.35
C GLY A 730 -0.64 -37.65 14.85
N GLY A 731 -0.71 -38.67 13.99
CA GLY A 731 -0.55 -38.50 12.54
C GLY A 731 0.90 -38.16 12.14
N THR A 732 1.06 -37.48 11.00
CA THR A 732 2.36 -37.06 10.45
C THR A 732 2.38 -35.57 10.12
N PHE A 733 3.56 -34.95 10.17
CA PHE A 733 3.76 -33.57 9.72
C PHE A 733 3.57 -33.46 8.21
N VAL A 734 2.92 -32.38 7.78
CA VAL A 734 2.82 -31.95 6.38
C VAL A 734 3.54 -30.62 6.24
N MET A 735 4.69 -30.62 5.57
CA MET A 735 5.52 -29.45 5.31
C MET A 735 5.96 -29.46 3.85
N THR A 736 5.38 -28.55 3.05
CA THR A 736 5.56 -28.55 1.58
C THR A 736 6.36 -27.37 1.06
N SER A 737 6.66 -26.38 1.90
CA SER A 737 7.40 -25.16 1.52
C SER A 737 8.18 -24.58 2.68
N SER A 738 9.08 -23.64 2.39
CA SER A 738 9.67 -22.79 3.42
C SER A 738 8.59 -21.94 4.10
N SER A 739 8.81 -21.60 5.36
CA SER A 739 7.83 -20.87 6.18
C SER A 739 8.51 -19.99 7.24
N ALA A 740 7.83 -18.92 7.60
CA ALA A 740 8.19 -17.98 8.67
C ALA A 740 7.68 -18.42 10.05
N ASP A 741 6.89 -19.50 10.13
CA ASP A 741 6.25 -19.98 11.35
C ASP A 741 7.23 -20.76 12.25
N ILE A 742 8.33 -20.12 12.63
CA ILE A 742 9.31 -20.65 13.59
C ILE A 742 10.01 -19.54 14.37
N LEU A 743 10.17 -19.74 15.68
CA LEU A 743 10.82 -18.81 16.61
C LEU A 743 11.84 -19.54 17.48
N ILE A 744 12.94 -18.86 17.82
CA ILE A 744 13.95 -19.29 18.80
C ILE A 744 14.19 -18.18 19.83
N ASN A 745 14.42 -18.56 21.09
CA ASN A 745 14.84 -17.66 22.16
C ASN A 745 16.28 -17.94 22.63
N ASN A 746 16.75 -17.16 23.61
CA ASN A 746 18.09 -17.30 24.19
C ASN A 746 18.26 -18.52 25.11
N GLN A 747 17.19 -19.26 25.40
CA GLN A 747 17.20 -20.53 26.12
C GLN A 747 17.34 -21.72 25.17
N HIS A 748 17.52 -21.47 23.87
CA HIS A 748 17.53 -22.48 22.81
C HIS A 748 16.18 -23.18 22.60
N ASP A 749 15.10 -22.61 23.15
CA ASP A 749 13.75 -23.10 22.90
C ASP A 749 13.37 -22.77 21.46
N VAL A 750 12.77 -23.72 20.74
CA VAL A 750 12.30 -23.51 19.37
C VAL A 750 10.84 -23.90 19.27
N VAL A 751 9.98 -22.95 18.88
CA VAL A 751 8.56 -23.20 18.61
C VAL A 751 8.25 -22.98 17.13
N PHE A 752 7.45 -23.87 16.55
CA PHE A 752 6.99 -23.75 15.17
C PHE A 752 5.57 -24.27 15.00
N ARG A 753 4.93 -23.87 13.88
CA ARG A 753 3.61 -24.36 13.47
C ARG A 753 3.74 -25.40 12.35
N SER A 754 2.85 -26.39 12.33
CA SER A 754 2.75 -27.32 11.21
C SER A 754 1.32 -27.79 10.95
N THR A 755 1.01 -28.10 9.69
CA THR A 755 -0.15 -28.92 9.30
C THR A 755 0.14 -30.40 9.52
N LEU A 756 -0.91 -31.17 9.77
CA LEU A 756 -0.84 -32.60 10.05
C LEU A 756 -1.79 -33.39 9.13
N THR A 757 -1.47 -34.66 8.89
CA THR A 757 -2.35 -35.61 8.19
C THR A 757 -2.27 -36.99 8.81
N GLY A 758 -3.17 -37.90 8.43
CA GLY A 758 -3.17 -39.29 8.89
C GLY A 758 -3.51 -39.48 10.39
N GLY A 759 -4.08 -38.47 11.04
CA GLY A 759 -4.51 -38.49 12.44
C GLY A 759 -5.85 -37.76 12.65
N GLY A 760 -6.28 -37.61 13.90
CA GLY A 760 -7.53 -36.88 14.26
C GLY A 760 -7.41 -35.36 14.29
N THR A 761 -6.24 -34.83 13.95
CA THR A 761 -5.84 -33.43 14.05
C THR A 761 -5.26 -32.97 12.72
N ASP A 762 -5.60 -31.76 12.24
CA ASP A 762 -5.09 -31.21 10.98
C ASP A 762 -3.94 -30.19 11.12
N SER A 763 -3.67 -29.69 12.34
CA SER A 763 -2.71 -28.61 12.58
C SER A 763 -2.32 -28.46 14.06
N GLY A 764 -1.12 -27.92 14.34
CA GLY A 764 -0.61 -27.71 15.70
C GLY A 764 0.59 -26.77 15.80
N TYR A 765 0.85 -26.32 17.03
CA TYR A 765 2.11 -25.68 17.44
C TYR A 765 2.96 -26.67 18.25
N PHE A 766 4.26 -26.68 18.00
CA PHE A 766 5.21 -27.63 18.57
C PHE A 766 6.40 -26.89 19.13
N LEU A 767 6.87 -27.29 20.31
CA LEU A 767 7.95 -26.63 21.05
C LEU A 767 9.02 -27.65 21.41
N ARG A 768 10.29 -27.33 21.17
CA ARG A 768 11.45 -27.98 21.78
C ARG A 768 11.98 -27.06 22.87
N ARG A 769 12.09 -27.53 24.12
CA ARG A 769 12.73 -26.75 25.19
C ARG A 769 14.24 -27.02 25.28
N GLY A 770 15.06 -25.99 25.20
CA GLY A 770 16.53 -26.13 25.19
C GLY A 770 17.10 -26.85 23.96
N ALA A 771 18.43 -26.91 23.86
CA ALA A 771 19.12 -27.47 22.70
C ALA A 771 18.91 -29.00 22.52
N ALA A 772 18.76 -29.72 23.64
CA ALA A 772 18.63 -31.18 23.69
C ALA A 772 17.24 -31.67 24.11
N GLY A 773 16.24 -30.78 24.23
CA GLY A 773 14.89 -31.18 24.61
C GLY A 773 14.20 -32.03 23.56
N GLN A 774 13.18 -32.77 24.00
CA GLN A 774 12.26 -33.46 23.10
C GLN A 774 11.21 -32.49 22.55
N LEU A 775 10.70 -32.80 21.36
CA LEU A 775 9.62 -32.04 20.76
C LEU A 775 8.29 -32.37 21.45
N GLN A 776 7.57 -31.35 21.90
CA GLN A 776 6.28 -31.46 22.57
C GLN A 776 5.18 -30.65 21.86
N VAL A 777 3.93 -31.04 22.07
CA VAL A 777 2.75 -30.31 21.58
C VAL A 777 2.48 -29.13 22.51
N VAL A 778 2.34 -27.93 21.93
CA VAL A 778 1.91 -26.72 22.64
C VAL A 778 0.38 -26.65 22.62
N MET A 779 -0.18 -26.78 21.42
CA MET A 779 -1.62 -26.93 21.19
C MET A 779 -1.88 -27.52 19.81
N HIS A 780 -3.08 -28.06 19.61
CA HIS A 780 -3.48 -28.62 18.32
C HIS A 780 -4.97 -28.42 18.01
N GLN A 781 -5.36 -28.54 16.75
CA GLN A 781 -6.77 -28.48 16.36
C GLN A 781 -7.57 -29.62 17.02
N GLY A 782 -8.82 -29.33 17.42
CA GLY A 782 -9.73 -30.30 18.02
C GLY A 782 -9.57 -30.51 19.54
N GLN A 783 -8.47 -30.05 20.16
CA GLN A 783 -8.37 -30.08 21.63
C GLN A 783 -9.26 -29.01 22.29
N PRO A 784 -9.68 -29.19 23.55
CA PRO A 784 -10.43 -28.17 24.28
C PRO A 784 -9.71 -26.82 24.34
N ALA A 785 -10.43 -25.72 24.09
CA ALA A 785 -9.92 -24.36 24.25
C ALA A 785 -10.17 -23.88 25.69
N PRO A 786 -9.14 -23.76 26.55
CA PRO A 786 -9.31 -23.48 27.98
C PRO A 786 -10.12 -22.20 28.22
N GLY A 787 -11.02 -22.22 29.21
CA GLY A 787 -11.84 -21.04 29.54
C GLY A 787 -12.88 -20.66 28.47
N THR A 788 -13.22 -21.59 27.57
CA THR A 788 -14.26 -21.43 26.53
C THR A 788 -15.15 -22.69 26.46
N PRO A 789 -16.35 -22.64 25.85
CA PRO A 789 -17.20 -23.81 25.70
C PRO A 789 -16.80 -24.73 24.51
N GLY A 790 -15.73 -24.41 23.79
CA GLY A 790 -15.40 -25.02 22.50
C GLY A 790 -14.05 -25.70 22.42
N VAL A 791 -13.75 -26.20 21.22
CA VAL A 791 -12.45 -26.75 20.83
C VAL A 791 -11.76 -25.82 19.84
N PHE A 792 -10.45 -25.92 19.73
CA PHE A 792 -9.71 -25.18 18.70
C PHE A 792 -10.09 -25.66 17.29
N THR A 793 -10.28 -24.72 16.39
CA THR A 793 -10.45 -24.98 14.96
C THR A 793 -9.09 -25.07 14.27
N THR A 794 -9.06 -25.30 12.96
CA THR A 794 -7.82 -25.38 12.17
C THR A 794 -6.93 -24.17 12.43
N ILE A 795 -5.72 -24.43 12.95
CA ILE A 795 -4.72 -23.43 13.29
C ILE A 795 -4.08 -22.96 11.98
N GLN A 796 -4.28 -21.69 11.65
CA GLN A 796 -3.76 -21.09 10.43
C GLN A 796 -2.24 -20.88 10.53
N GLY A 797 -1.54 -21.04 9.41
CA GLY A 797 -0.15 -20.61 9.28
C GLY A 797 -0.07 -19.16 8.82
N SER A 798 1.13 -18.58 8.86
CA SER A 798 1.34 -17.21 8.38
C SER A 798 0.79 -17.02 6.96
N LEU A 799 -0.08 -16.03 6.79
CA LEU A 799 -0.64 -15.64 5.48
C LEU A 799 0.24 -14.58 4.80
N ASN A 800 1.00 -13.84 5.60
CA ASN A 800 1.80 -12.71 5.16
C ASN A 800 3.31 -13.00 5.18
N THR A 801 3.71 -14.25 5.46
CA THR A 801 5.10 -14.67 5.67
C THR A 801 5.83 -13.87 6.75
N PHE A 802 5.07 -13.37 7.74
CA PHE A 802 5.61 -12.67 8.89
C PHE A 802 6.09 -13.68 9.92
N GLN A 803 7.28 -13.43 10.45
CA GLN A 803 7.82 -14.24 11.53
C GLN A 803 6.88 -14.18 12.74
N GLY A 804 6.42 -15.34 13.20
CA GLY A 804 5.56 -15.41 14.39
C GLY A 804 4.22 -14.68 14.25
N GLU A 805 3.66 -14.54 13.04
CA GLU A 805 2.43 -13.75 12.78
C GLU A 805 1.28 -14.07 13.77
N PHE A 806 1.17 -15.33 14.16
CA PHE A 806 0.13 -15.82 15.06
C PHE A 806 0.65 -16.29 16.41
N PHE A 807 1.95 -16.18 16.69
CA PHE A 807 2.53 -16.66 17.96
C PHE A 807 3.85 -15.98 18.28
N ALA A 808 4.11 -15.79 19.57
CA ALA A 808 5.35 -15.27 20.11
C ALA A 808 5.98 -16.27 21.08
N LEU A 809 7.31 -16.28 21.16
CA LEU A 809 8.07 -17.06 22.13
C LEU A 809 8.73 -16.10 23.12
N GLY A 810 8.37 -16.24 24.39
CA GLY A 810 8.93 -15.44 25.47
C GLY A 810 10.38 -15.82 25.81
N PRO A 811 11.13 -14.90 26.45
CA PRO A 811 12.50 -15.12 26.89
C PRO A 811 12.61 -16.08 28.07
N THR A 812 11.50 -16.64 28.56
CA THR A 812 11.46 -17.67 29.61
C THR A 812 10.82 -18.97 29.11
N GLY A 813 10.45 -19.03 27.82
CA GLY A 813 9.95 -20.22 27.15
C GLY A 813 8.43 -20.38 27.14
N GLU A 814 7.66 -19.37 27.57
CA GLU A 814 6.21 -19.33 27.31
C GLU A 814 5.93 -19.04 25.84
N VAL A 815 4.82 -19.57 25.34
CA VAL A 815 4.35 -19.29 23.99
C VAL A 815 3.01 -18.57 24.09
N ALA A 816 2.89 -17.39 23.49
CA ALA A 816 1.60 -16.71 23.35
C ALA A 816 1.11 -16.92 21.91
N MET A 817 -0.16 -17.24 21.70
CA MET A 817 -0.70 -17.52 20.37
C MET A 817 -2.08 -16.92 20.17
N THR A 818 -2.35 -16.47 18.94
CA THR A 818 -3.66 -16.02 18.48
C THR A 818 -4.24 -17.05 17.52
N THR A 819 -5.41 -17.58 17.85
CA THR A 819 -6.04 -18.65 17.07
C THR A 819 -7.55 -18.63 17.21
N THR A 820 -8.25 -19.50 16.47
CA THR A 820 -9.71 -19.60 16.49
C THR A 820 -10.17 -20.86 17.23
N PHE A 821 -11.31 -20.74 17.90
CA PHE A 821 -12.01 -21.85 18.55
C PHE A 821 -13.49 -21.82 18.18
N GLN A 822 -14.17 -22.96 18.33
CA GLN A 822 -15.61 -23.05 18.08
C GLN A 822 -16.39 -22.36 19.20
N GLY A 823 -16.87 -21.14 18.95
CA GLY A 823 -17.74 -20.41 19.88
C GLY A 823 -19.22 -20.72 19.67
N VAL A 824 -20.08 -20.13 20.53
CA VAL A 824 -21.55 -20.35 20.50
C VAL A 824 -22.17 -19.87 19.18
N ALA A 825 -21.69 -18.76 18.64
CA ALA A 825 -22.17 -18.18 17.38
C ALA A 825 -21.31 -18.55 16.16
N GLY A 826 -20.38 -19.49 16.30
CA GLY A 826 -19.41 -19.88 15.26
C GLY A 826 -17.94 -19.66 15.68
N PRO A 827 -17.00 -19.83 14.74
CA PRO A 827 -15.58 -19.64 14.99
C PRO A 827 -15.27 -18.26 15.59
N THR A 828 -14.58 -18.26 16.72
CA THR A 828 -14.29 -17.07 17.53
C THR A 828 -12.78 -16.95 17.73
N LEU A 829 -12.25 -15.73 17.58
CA LEU A 829 -10.82 -15.46 17.79
C LEU A 829 -10.50 -15.38 19.29
N GLY A 830 -9.38 -15.96 19.69
CA GLY A 830 -8.85 -15.83 21.05
C GLY A 830 -7.32 -15.80 21.09
N VAL A 831 -6.81 -15.29 22.21
CA VAL A 831 -5.40 -15.22 22.55
C VAL A 831 -5.16 -16.13 23.75
N PHE A 832 -4.17 -17.01 23.63
CA PHE A 832 -3.86 -18.06 24.60
C PHE A 832 -2.38 -18.02 24.96
N ARG A 833 -2.04 -18.51 26.15
CA ARG A 833 -0.66 -18.64 26.62
C ARG A 833 -0.39 -20.09 27.00
N TYR A 834 0.68 -20.66 26.46
CA TYR A 834 1.29 -21.89 26.93
C TYR A 834 2.43 -21.54 27.88
N ARG A 835 2.27 -21.91 29.14
CA ARG A 835 3.16 -21.54 30.23
C ARG A 835 4.40 -22.43 30.32
N THR A 836 5.36 -22.04 31.15
CA THR A 836 6.58 -22.82 31.42
C THR A 836 6.31 -24.14 32.13
N ASP A 837 5.21 -24.22 32.89
CA ASP A 837 4.70 -25.44 33.51
C ASP A 837 3.82 -26.29 32.57
N ASN A 838 3.86 -26.01 31.26
CA ASN A 838 3.17 -26.74 30.20
C ASN A 838 1.63 -26.70 30.28
N LEU A 839 1.06 -25.70 30.96
CA LEU A 839 -0.38 -25.46 30.97
C LEU A 839 -0.76 -24.42 29.90
N LEU A 840 -1.84 -24.72 29.18
CA LEU A 840 -2.47 -23.79 28.24
C LEU A 840 -3.59 -23.02 28.94
N GLU A 841 -3.61 -21.70 28.82
CA GLU A 841 -4.64 -20.83 29.40
C GLU A 841 -5.13 -19.78 28.41
N LYS A 842 -6.38 -19.30 28.59
CA LYS A 842 -6.93 -18.18 27.83
C LYS A 842 -6.45 -16.87 28.44
N ILE A 843 -5.86 -16.00 27.62
CA ILE A 843 -5.60 -14.61 27.98
C ILE A 843 -6.89 -13.80 27.79
N ILE A 844 -7.42 -13.80 26.56
CA ILE A 844 -8.61 -13.04 26.19
C ILE A 844 -9.24 -13.59 24.91
N ALA A 845 -10.56 -13.53 24.77
CA ALA A 845 -11.27 -13.88 23.54
C ALA A 845 -12.14 -12.73 23.03
N ARG A 846 -12.49 -12.77 21.74
CA ARG A 846 -13.45 -11.82 21.16
C ARG A 846 -14.75 -11.83 21.97
N GLY A 847 -15.22 -10.64 22.34
CA GLY A 847 -16.39 -10.46 23.20
C GLY A 847 -16.07 -10.32 24.69
N ASP A 848 -14.85 -10.66 25.12
CA ASP A 848 -14.41 -10.43 26.49
C ASP A 848 -14.19 -8.92 26.72
N VAL A 849 -14.53 -8.47 27.93
CA VAL A 849 -14.21 -7.11 28.39
C VAL A 849 -12.71 -7.02 28.61
N VAL A 850 -12.07 -6.06 27.97
CA VAL A 850 -10.64 -5.81 28.15
C VAL A 850 -10.45 -5.11 29.50
N PRO A 851 -9.61 -5.67 30.40
CA PRO A 851 -9.29 -5.02 31.67
C PRO A 851 -8.84 -3.56 31.48
N ASP A 852 -9.20 -2.69 32.41
CA ASP A 852 -8.76 -1.29 32.45
C ASP A 852 -9.15 -0.41 31.25
N THR A 853 -10.12 -0.84 30.43
CA THR A 853 -10.65 -0.09 29.29
C THR A 853 -12.01 0.57 29.53
N ALA A 854 -12.43 0.70 30.80
CA ALA A 854 -13.75 1.23 31.18
C ALA A 854 -14.92 0.54 30.43
N GLY A 855 -14.84 -0.79 30.27
CA GLY A 855 -15.86 -1.61 29.60
C GLY A 855 -15.66 -1.80 28.10
N GLY A 856 -14.47 -1.47 27.56
CA GLY A 856 -14.09 -1.83 26.20
C GLY A 856 -14.13 -3.35 25.99
N ILE A 857 -14.61 -3.77 24.83
CA ILE A 857 -14.74 -5.19 24.47
C ILE A 857 -13.73 -5.48 23.35
N LEU A 858 -13.06 -6.63 23.43
CA LEU A 858 -12.21 -7.09 22.33
C LEU A 858 -13.10 -7.48 21.14
N LEU A 859 -13.19 -6.62 20.13
CA LEU A 859 -13.97 -6.87 18.90
C LEU A 859 -13.13 -7.58 17.84
N ALA A 860 -11.88 -7.16 17.69
CA ALA A 860 -10.87 -7.77 16.83
C ALA A 860 -9.49 -7.43 17.38
N SER A 861 -8.50 -8.30 17.16
CA SER A 861 -7.10 -7.92 17.22
C SER A 861 -6.62 -7.65 15.79
N SER A 862 -6.03 -6.48 15.55
CA SER A 862 -5.19 -6.25 14.37
C SER A 862 -3.81 -6.84 14.66
N GLN A 863 -3.36 -7.69 13.74
CA GLN A 863 -2.22 -8.58 13.88
C GLN A 863 -0.90 -7.83 13.68
N VAL A 864 -0.09 -7.80 14.73
CA VAL A 864 1.36 -8.08 14.84
C VAL A 864 1.74 -7.75 16.28
#